data_AF-M5EGL3-F1
#
_entry.id   AF-M5EGL3-F1
#
_cell.length_a   1.000
_cell.length_b   1.000
_cell.length_c   1.000
_cell.angle_alpha   90.00
_cell.angle_beta   90.00
_cell.angle_gamma   90.00
#
_symmetry.space_group_name_H-M   'P 1'
#
loop_
_entity.id
_entity.type
_entity.pdbx_description
1 polymer ?
#
loop_
_entity_poly.entity_id
_entity_poly.type
_entity_poly.pdbx_seq_one_letter_code
_entity_poly.pdbx_strand_id
1 'polypeptide(L)'
;MSIETEPHDLVGVADPLGKGLGFLIPVFTRGRSNALRVERQGDNGLIEAFVDLQPQETPIIEVDGPESSVGAPAHWAFGFGFGDILLGQGENGRDALQARLGDSFFLERPLLAMEVAEFLRLSTDRVKYADLALQYLRKLSPKTADRWRDLSVLTPDIREALAAIKDWPLQNLQRLTARVESNIILIRGIDVDHDETFQKQASRHIARVVENLQPLYNSPADGWQLRFVKPELQPADRLVVGYDLSKLSALVYVADEDADVLNRVFSRPATDGIGLYTPRQWKEFAYQSSEFSGASFILFRANGQLGQVWSDDNRRADRMPIGLATRTSSGLSLAPSERAGLRRYQHPTVVVSKREIGAWGPKDGFAGETRNAIHLLSAAWHHGLRSHLRARTNFFLSARGAGPRLQDDACAQIYGRCWRLGVTRPDGILFDVGQREFDTGLHQRSLAEILFHNLRPLDVQNYRDPSSRARIDAAVLVTADDHTAGKDWRVYGEVVASMLENQNWSISGERNSRGPVIALTLYGQRNQFNISIGMERYKRRGRYPFEGLLERDLSDVKHIAVTEDAGASTVLTHLFERHELLATVRDLSVFSAQNGTIWSLLGSQMRRFSNSLPSRPRSHYFAMLTQAAIQHDSVNWEHAGRLVRAIHDQNFGEGTHLLCGRVLYEPDRAVAMMRLAPGLGPRSRELWSAGELDLRFKLTISRDGPEITPADVN
;
A
#
# COMPACT_ATOMS: atom_id res chain seq x y z
N MET A 1 33.75 -9.80 9.36
CA MET A 1 32.99 -8.83 10.16
C MET A 1 33.28 -9.13 11.61
N SER A 2 33.82 -8.17 12.36
CA SER A 2 33.94 -8.30 13.81
C SER A 2 32.53 -8.33 14.41
N ILE A 3 32.24 -9.35 15.24
CA ILE A 3 30.97 -9.43 15.97
C ILE A 3 30.94 -8.23 16.93
N GLU A 4 29.92 -7.38 16.83
CA GLU A 4 29.72 -6.26 17.76
C GLU A 4 29.46 -6.83 19.16
N THR A 5 30.42 -6.68 20.08
CA THR A 5 30.32 -7.13 21.48
C THR A 5 29.92 -6.00 22.43
N GLU A 6 29.70 -4.80 21.91
CA GLU A 6 29.33 -3.64 22.73
C GLU A 6 27.95 -3.81 23.37
N PRO A 7 27.81 -3.44 24.66
CA PRO A 7 26.53 -3.49 25.36
C PRO A 7 25.53 -2.49 24.76
N HIS A 8 24.26 -2.88 24.83
CA HIS A 8 23.12 -2.09 24.38
C HIS A 8 22.14 -1.96 25.55
N ASP A 9 21.71 -0.74 25.85
CA ASP A 9 20.80 -0.41 26.94
C ASP A 9 19.36 -0.72 26.51
N LEU A 10 18.60 -1.47 27.31
CA LEU A 10 17.16 -1.59 27.08
C LEU A 10 16.46 -0.28 27.47
N VAL A 11 15.80 0.36 26.51
CA VAL A 11 15.13 1.67 26.72
C VAL A 11 13.61 1.58 26.68
N GLY A 12 13.07 0.42 26.31
CA GLY A 12 11.63 0.20 26.29
C GLY A 12 11.23 -1.01 25.46
N VAL A 13 9.95 -1.07 25.15
CA VAL A 13 9.36 -2.12 24.32
C VAL A 13 8.51 -1.50 23.22
N ALA A 14 8.67 -1.98 21.99
CA ALA A 14 7.83 -1.57 20.87
C ALA A 14 6.51 -2.35 20.93
N ASP A 15 5.41 -1.63 20.73
CA ASP A 15 4.05 -2.14 20.74
C ASP A 15 3.42 -1.98 19.34
N PRO A 16 3.57 -2.99 18.46
CA PRO A 16 3.05 -2.90 17.08
C PRO A 16 1.55 -2.64 16.97
N LEU A 17 0.79 -2.94 18.03
CA LEU A 17 -0.67 -2.82 18.05
C LEU A 17 -1.17 -1.59 18.80
N GLY A 18 -0.30 -0.89 19.55
CA GLY A 18 -0.67 0.26 20.37
C GLY A 18 -1.66 -0.06 21.49
N LYS A 19 -1.59 -1.27 22.06
CA LYS A 19 -2.49 -1.75 23.12
C LYS A 19 -1.80 -2.17 24.42
N GLY A 20 -0.48 -2.32 24.44
CA GLY A 20 0.27 -2.86 25.57
C GLY A 20 -0.13 -4.31 25.89
N LEU A 21 -0.51 -5.10 24.88
CA LEU A 21 -1.08 -6.44 25.05
C LEU A 21 -0.33 -7.50 24.23
N GLY A 22 -0.06 -8.65 24.86
CA GLY A 22 0.61 -9.78 24.22
C GLY A 22 2.13 -9.64 24.21
N PHE A 23 2.81 -10.37 23.33
CA PHE A 23 4.26 -10.25 23.17
C PHE A 23 4.64 -8.89 22.57
N LEU A 24 5.52 -8.17 23.27
CA LEU A 24 6.08 -6.88 22.87
C LEU A 24 7.54 -7.08 22.44
N ILE A 25 8.09 -6.16 21.65
CA ILE A 25 9.44 -6.29 21.10
C ILE A 25 10.40 -5.45 21.94
N PRO A 26 11.37 -6.02 22.68
CA PRO A 26 12.35 -5.24 23.43
C PRO A 26 13.18 -4.33 22.52
N VAL A 27 13.36 -3.08 22.94
CA VAL A 27 14.03 -2.02 22.17
C VAL A 27 15.22 -1.48 22.93
N PHE A 28 16.33 -1.38 22.21
CA PHE A 28 17.62 -1.03 22.76
C PHE A 28 18.23 0.20 22.11
N THR A 29 19.12 0.86 22.82
CA THR A 29 20.03 1.89 22.30
C THR A 29 21.48 1.52 22.55
N ARG A 30 22.40 2.07 21.74
CA ARG A 30 23.85 1.89 21.94
C ARG A 30 24.45 3.21 22.38
N GLY A 31 24.79 3.34 23.66
CA GLY A 31 25.36 4.55 24.24
C GLY A 31 24.54 5.80 23.94
N ARG A 32 25.14 6.83 23.33
CA ARG A 32 24.45 8.09 22.97
C ARG A 32 23.77 8.08 21.59
N SER A 33 23.59 6.91 20.98
CA SER A 33 22.90 6.81 19.69
C SER A 33 21.40 7.05 19.84
N ASN A 34 20.82 7.85 18.95
CA ASN A 34 19.37 8.03 18.86
C ASN A 34 18.67 6.93 18.04
N ALA A 35 19.42 5.94 17.53
CA ALA A 35 18.86 4.83 16.78
C ALA A 35 18.36 3.74 17.74
N LEU A 36 17.06 3.44 17.63
CA LEU A 36 16.45 2.31 18.31
C LEU A 36 16.80 1.01 17.57
N ARG A 37 17.10 -0.03 18.33
CA ARG A 37 17.51 -1.34 17.83
C ARG A 37 16.67 -2.45 18.46
N VAL A 38 16.56 -3.58 17.78
CA VAL A 38 15.95 -4.81 18.31
C VAL A 38 16.92 -5.97 18.19
N GLU A 39 16.79 -6.95 19.07
CA GLU A 39 17.60 -8.15 19.06
C GLU A 39 17.22 -9.05 17.87
N ARG A 40 18.22 -9.57 17.15
CA ARG A 40 18.06 -10.70 16.24
C ARG A 40 18.49 -11.97 16.97
N GLN A 41 17.52 -12.81 17.29
CA GLN A 41 17.72 -14.09 17.96
C GLN A 41 18.17 -15.16 16.97
N GLY A 42 19.16 -15.97 17.35
CA GLY A 42 19.57 -17.17 16.63
C GLY A 42 18.81 -18.41 17.07
N ASP A 43 19.01 -19.54 16.37
CA ASP A 43 18.29 -20.80 16.62
C ASP A 43 18.55 -21.37 18.04
N ASN A 44 19.67 -21.01 18.67
CA ASN A 44 20.01 -21.40 20.04
C ASN A 44 19.39 -20.50 21.12
N GLY A 45 18.60 -19.51 20.72
CA GLY A 45 17.96 -18.55 21.61
C GLY A 45 18.85 -17.41 22.10
N LEU A 46 20.12 -17.36 21.67
CA LEU A 46 21.05 -16.27 21.97
C LEU A 46 20.93 -15.14 20.94
N ILE A 47 21.35 -13.95 21.34
CA ILE A 47 21.37 -12.78 20.48
C ILE A 47 22.55 -12.91 19.50
N GLU A 48 22.26 -12.82 18.21
CA GLU A 48 23.29 -12.82 17.15
C GLU A 48 23.70 -11.42 16.71
N ALA A 49 22.77 -10.46 16.77
CA ALA A 49 22.99 -9.09 16.34
C ALA A 49 21.91 -8.16 16.92
N PHE A 50 22.20 -6.86 16.94
CA PHE A 50 21.19 -5.81 17.11
C PHE A 50 20.95 -5.15 15.76
N VAL A 51 19.69 -5.13 15.32
CA VAL A 51 19.30 -4.53 14.03
C VAL A 51 18.51 -3.26 14.27
N ASP A 52 18.78 -2.24 13.45
CA ASP A 52 18.07 -0.97 13.57
C ASP A 52 16.56 -1.18 13.35
N LEU A 53 15.77 -0.73 14.32
CA LEU A 53 14.33 -0.68 14.21
C LEU A 53 13.99 0.41 13.19
N GLN A 54 13.65 0.00 11.98
CA GLN A 54 13.25 0.94 10.94
C GLN A 54 12.10 1.79 11.47
N PRO A 55 12.17 3.14 11.37
CA PRO A 55 11.16 4.02 11.94
C PRO A 55 9.85 3.88 11.18
N GLN A 56 9.04 2.91 11.61
CA GLN A 56 7.60 2.86 11.42
C GLN A 56 6.98 3.41 12.70
N GLU A 57 5.74 3.88 12.60
CA GLU A 57 4.94 4.57 13.63
C GLU A 57 4.59 3.68 14.84
N THR A 58 5.49 2.80 15.26
CA THR A 58 5.28 1.86 16.37
C THR A 58 5.50 2.59 17.69
N PRO A 59 4.47 2.72 18.54
CA PRO A 59 4.62 3.28 19.88
C PRO A 59 5.68 2.52 20.67
N ILE A 60 6.52 3.26 21.38
CA ILE A 60 7.47 2.71 22.35
C ILE A 60 6.91 2.98 23.75
N ILE A 61 6.81 1.93 24.55
CA ILE A 61 6.51 2.02 25.97
C ILE A 61 7.86 2.01 26.70
N GLU A 62 8.18 3.09 27.39
CA GLU A 62 9.42 3.20 28.17
C GLU A 62 9.38 2.17 29.31
N VAL A 63 10.43 1.35 29.38
CA VAL A 63 10.64 0.33 30.40
C VAL A 63 12.14 0.29 30.66
N ASP A 64 12.53 0.40 31.92
CA ASP A 64 13.91 0.25 32.34
C ASP A 64 14.29 -1.25 32.36
N GLY A 65 15.47 -1.59 31.85
CA GLY A 65 15.99 -2.96 31.93
C GLY A 65 17.50 -3.04 31.80
N PRO A 66 18.06 -4.24 32.00
CA PRO A 66 19.50 -4.45 31.97
C PRO A 66 20.09 -4.28 30.57
N GLU A 67 21.39 -3.98 30.52
CA GLU A 67 22.17 -3.99 29.29
C GLU A 67 22.25 -5.41 28.69
N SER A 68 22.36 -5.47 27.36
CA SER A 68 22.42 -6.71 26.59
C SER A 68 23.54 -6.67 25.55
N SER A 69 24.13 -7.83 25.26
CA SER A 69 25.22 -7.96 24.28
C SER A 69 25.02 -9.19 23.39
N VAL A 70 25.64 -9.19 22.21
CA VAL A 70 25.66 -10.37 21.33
C VAL A 70 26.24 -11.57 22.08
N GLY A 71 25.56 -12.72 22.01
CA GLY A 71 25.86 -13.94 22.76
C GLY A 71 25.11 -14.08 24.08
N ALA A 72 24.46 -13.02 24.60
CA ALA A 72 23.57 -13.14 25.74
C ALA A 72 22.22 -13.78 25.33
N PRO A 73 21.44 -14.35 26.27
CA PRO A 73 20.08 -14.80 26.00
C PRO A 73 19.19 -13.63 25.57
N ALA A 74 18.29 -13.85 24.62
CA ALA A 74 17.39 -12.81 24.12
C ALA A 74 16.37 -12.37 25.18
N HIS A 75 16.04 -11.09 25.17
CA HIS A 75 14.97 -10.52 25.97
C HIS A 75 13.60 -10.85 25.39
N TRP A 76 12.62 -10.93 26.27
CA TRP A 76 11.21 -11.02 25.89
C TRP A 76 10.39 -10.12 26.80
N ALA A 77 9.30 -9.58 26.26
CA ALA A 77 8.36 -8.77 27.00
C ALA A 77 6.93 -9.23 26.71
N PHE A 78 6.08 -9.24 27.73
CA PHE A 78 4.66 -9.56 27.61
C PHE A 78 3.81 -8.54 28.36
N GLY A 79 2.88 -7.90 27.66
CA GLY A 79 1.95 -6.92 28.22
C GLY A 79 0.59 -7.50 28.55
N PHE A 80 0.07 -7.17 29.73
CA PHE A 80 -1.32 -7.40 30.17
C PHE A 80 -2.17 -6.12 30.08
N GLY A 81 -1.53 -5.01 29.73
CA GLY A 81 -2.11 -3.68 29.53
C GLY A 81 -1.03 -2.61 29.69
N PHE A 82 -1.39 -1.34 29.48
CA PHE A 82 -0.47 -0.24 29.79
C PHE A 82 -0.17 -0.22 31.30
N GLY A 83 1.12 -0.30 31.65
CA GLY A 83 1.58 -0.32 33.05
C GLY A 83 1.66 -1.71 33.68
N ASP A 84 1.26 -2.77 32.99
CA ASP A 84 1.43 -4.16 33.44
C ASP A 84 2.20 -4.95 32.37
N ILE A 85 3.53 -4.84 32.42
CA ILE A 85 4.46 -5.47 31.47
C ILE A 85 5.41 -6.36 32.26
N LEU A 86 5.47 -7.64 31.88
CA LEU A 86 6.50 -8.56 32.34
C LEU A 86 7.66 -8.53 31.35
N LEU A 87 8.86 -8.30 31.85
CA LEU A 87 10.11 -8.35 31.11
C LEU A 87 10.95 -9.52 31.63
N GLY A 88 11.53 -10.30 30.72
CA GLY A 88 12.42 -11.40 31.04
C GLY A 88 13.55 -11.55 30.02
N GLN A 89 14.48 -12.46 30.30
CA GLN A 89 15.63 -12.73 29.45
C GLN A 89 15.94 -14.23 29.44
N GLY A 90 15.91 -14.86 28.26
CA GLY A 90 15.98 -16.32 28.14
C GLY A 90 14.90 -17.01 28.97
N GLU A 91 15.30 -17.83 29.92
CA GLU A 91 14.40 -18.52 30.87
C GLU A 91 13.99 -17.64 32.06
N ASN A 92 14.73 -16.56 32.35
CA ASN A 92 14.44 -15.69 33.49
C ASN A 92 13.10 -14.97 33.30
N GLY A 93 12.28 -14.95 34.36
CA GLY A 93 10.95 -14.33 34.38
C GLY A 93 9.81 -15.23 33.89
N ARG A 94 10.11 -16.42 33.35
CA ARG A 94 9.09 -17.33 32.80
C ARG A 94 8.14 -17.84 33.87
N ASP A 95 8.62 -18.10 35.09
CA ASP A 95 7.80 -18.53 36.22
C ASP A 95 6.72 -17.48 36.57
N ALA A 96 7.06 -16.18 36.47
CA ALA A 96 6.11 -15.10 36.72
C ALA A 96 5.02 -15.05 35.64
N LEU A 97 5.38 -15.26 34.37
CA LEU A 97 4.42 -15.35 33.27
C LEU A 97 3.56 -16.62 33.39
N GLN A 98 4.16 -17.75 33.75
CA GLN A 98 3.47 -19.03 33.96
C GLN A 98 2.44 -18.94 35.10
N ALA A 99 2.80 -18.31 36.22
CA ALA A 99 1.91 -18.13 37.36
C ALA A 99 0.63 -17.36 36.99
N ARG A 100 0.69 -16.52 35.96
CA ARG A 100 -0.45 -15.73 35.46
C ARG A 100 -1.33 -16.46 34.45
N LEU A 101 -0.95 -17.63 33.92
CA LEU A 101 -1.76 -18.35 32.93
C LEU A 101 -3.19 -18.65 33.43
N GLY A 102 -3.39 -18.76 34.74
CA GLY A 102 -4.70 -18.95 35.36
C GLY A 102 -5.57 -17.69 35.48
N ASP A 103 -5.02 -16.51 35.21
CA ASP A 103 -5.72 -15.23 35.33
C ASP A 103 -6.93 -15.15 34.37
N SER A 104 -7.94 -14.37 34.75
CA SER A 104 -9.11 -14.08 33.90
C SER A 104 -8.70 -13.54 32.53
N PHE A 105 -7.60 -12.78 32.48
CA PHE A 105 -7.00 -12.27 31.25
C PHE A 105 -6.84 -13.33 30.15
N PHE A 106 -6.27 -14.49 30.49
CA PHE A 106 -6.01 -15.58 29.57
C PHE A 106 -7.21 -16.48 29.34
N LEU A 107 -8.07 -16.65 30.34
CA LEU A 107 -9.32 -17.41 30.20
C LEU A 107 -10.26 -16.75 29.18
N GLU A 108 -10.27 -15.42 29.12
CA GLU A 108 -11.00 -14.65 28.11
C GLU A 108 -10.31 -14.62 26.73
N ARG A 109 -9.03 -14.98 26.67
CA ARG A 109 -8.17 -14.87 25.47
C ARG A 109 -7.43 -16.19 25.21
N PRO A 110 -8.15 -17.31 24.99
CA PRO A 110 -7.53 -18.64 24.96
C PRO A 110 -6.50 -18.82 23.83
N LEU A 111 -6.62 -18.10 22.71
CA LEU A 111 -5.62 -18.11 21.65
C LEU A 111 -4.27 -17.53 22.12
N LEU A 112 -4.29 -16.42 22.84
CA LEU A 112 -3.09 -15.80 23.40
C LEU A 112 -2.50 -16.66 24.52
N ALA A 113 -3.36 -17.27 25.34
CA ALA A 113 -2.95 -18.21 26.37
C ALA A 113 -2.23 -19.44 25.79
N MET A 114 -2.71 -19.96 24.66
CA MET A 114 -2.06 -21.05 23.93
C MET A 114 -0.66 -20.66 23.44
N GLU A 115 -0.51 -19.47 22.86
CA GLU A 115 0.80 -18.94 22.42
C GLU A 115 1.78 -18.77 23.59
N VAL A 116 1.31 -18.29 24.74
CA VAL A 116 2.14 -18.15 25.95
C VAL A 116 2.53 -19.52 26.51
N ALA A 117 1.61 -20.49 26.55
CA ALA A 117 1.92 -21.85 26.98
C ALA A 117 2.95 -22.52 26.05
N GLU A 118 2.87 -22.26 24.74
CA GLU A 118 3.87 -22.71 23.76
C GLU A 118 5.24 -22.06 23.99
N PHE A 119 5.29 -20.74 24.21
CA PHE A 119 6.51 -20.01 24.57
C PHE A 119 7.17 -20.56 25.85
N LEU A 120 6.36 -20.90 26.85
CA LEU A 120 6.79 -21.50 28.12
C LEU A 120 7.09 -23.00 28.03
N ARG A 121 6.88 -23.63 26.87
CA ARG A 121 7.05 -25.08 26.63
C ARG A 121 6.16 -25.96 27.53
N LEU A 122 4.97 -25.47 27.88
CA LEU A 122 3.98 -26.16 28.70
C LEU A 122 2.99 -26.91 27.81
N SER A 123 3.38 -28.10 27.33
CA SER A 123 2.59 -28.87 26.35
C SER A 123 1.16 -29.18 26.82
N THR A 124 0.98 -29.51 28.10
CA THR A 124 -0.35 -29.82 28.66
C THR A 124 -1.25 -28.57 28.69
N ASP A 125 -0.72 -27.43 29.14
CA ASP A 125 -1.47 -26.18 29.15
C ASP A 125 -1.76 -25.67 27.74
N ARG A 126 -0.83 -25.83 26.80
CA ARG A 126 -1.04 -25.50 25.38
C ARG A 126 -2.26 -26.23 24.82
N VAL A 127 -2.37 -27.55 25.07
CA VAL A 127 -3.52 -28.34 24.62
C VAL A 127 -4.82 -27.91 25.31
N LYS A 128 -4.76 -27.63 26.62
CA LYS A 128 -5.91 -27.10 27.38
C LYS A 128 -6.42 -25.78 26.81
N TYR A 129 -5.55 -24.81 26.55
CA TYR A 129 -5.97 -23.51 25.98
C TYR A 129 -6.37 -23.62 24.51
N ALA A 130 -5.75 -24.53 23.75
CA ALA A 130 -6.19 -24.85 22.39
C ALA A 130 -7.63 -25.41 22.38
N ASP A 131 -8.02 -26.23 23.36
CA ASP A 131 -9.38 -26.74 23.49
C ASP A 131 -10.37 -25.61 23.81
N LEU A 132 -10.03 -24.73 24.76
CA LEU A 132 -10.85 -23.54 25.05
C LEU A 132 -11.02 -22.64 23.82
N ALA A 133 -9.95 -22.42 23.05
CA ALA A 133 -9.99 -21.66 21.81
C ALA A 133 -10.85 -22.35 20.75
N LEU A 134 -10.74 -23.67 20.61
CA LEU A 134 -11.56 -24.49 19.70
C LEU A 134 -13.04 -24.37 20.06
N GLN A 135 -13.39 -24.51 21.33
CA GLN A 135 -14.77 -24.35 21.83
C GLN A 135 -15.31 -22.94 21.53
N TYR A 136 -14.50 -21.91 21.76
CA TYR A 136 -14.86 -20.52 21.43
C TYR A 136 -15.11 -20.34 19.92
N LEU A 137 -14.19 -20.80 19.07
CA LEU A 137 -14.30 -20.68 17.62
C LEU A 137 -15.46 -21.52 17.05
N ARG A 138 -15.76 -22.68 17.63
CA ARG A 138 -16.89 -23.54 17.20
C ARG A 138 -18.24 -22.87 17.40
N LYS A 139 -18.40 -22.03 18.43
CA LYS A 139 -19.60 -21.21 18.63
C LYS A 139 -19.82 -20.22 17.48
N LEU A 140 -18.75 -19.77 16.82
CA LEU A 140 -18.81 -18.85 15.68
C LEU A 140 -18.94 -19.59 14.34
N SER A 141 -18.13 -20.63 14.13
CA SER A 141 -18.12 -21.45 12.91
C SER A 141 -17.39 -22.78 13.16
N PRO A 142 -18.11 -23.92 13.24
CA PRO A 142 -17.48 -25.23 13.44
C PRO A 142 -16.43 -25.55 12.38
N LYS A 143 -16.74 -25.27 11.10
CA LYS A 143 -15.84 -25.51 9.96
C LYS A 143 -14.56 -24.69 10.03
N THR A 144 -14.64 -23.44 10.46
CA THR A 144 -13.45 -22.58 10.61
C THR A 144 -12.62 -23.03 11.81
N ALA A 145 -13.27 -23.42 12.89
CA ALA A 145 -12.62 -23.88 14.11
C ALA A 145 -11.82 -25.18 13.88
N ASP A 146 -12.39 -26.17 13.19
CA ASP A 146 -11.69 -27.41 12.84
C ASP A 146 -10.51 -27.13 11.90
N ARG A 147 -10.66 -26.23 10.92
CA ARG A 147 -9.55 -25.82 10.04
C ARG A 147 -8.43 -25.11 10.78
N TRP A 148 -8.78 -24.22 11.71
CA TRP A 148 -7.80 -23.55 12.56
C TRP A 148 -7.04 -24.57 13.42
N ARG A 149 -7.74 -25.48 14.10
CA ARG A 149 -7.11 -26.56 14.90
C ARG A 149 -6.14 -27.39 14.06
N ASP A 150 -6.57 -27.80 12.87
CA ASP A 150 -5.75 -28.64 11.99
C ASP A 150 -4.49 -27.89 11.47
N LEU A 151 -4.64 -26.61 11.11
CA LEU A 151 -3.55 -25.81 10.51
C LEU A 151 -2.63 -25.14 11.54
N SER A 152 -3.16 -24.75 12.70
CA SER A 152 -2.43 -23.99 13.73
C SER A 152 -1.93 -24.86 14.88
N VAL A 153 -2.48 -26.07 15.08
CA VAL A 153 -2.03 -26.98 16.15
C VAL A 153 -1.45 -28.27 15.56
N LEU A 154 -2.26 -29.05 14.82
CA LEU A 154 -1.80 -30.36 14.32
C LEU A 154 -0.69 -30.27 13.29
N THR A 155 -0.80 -29.34 12.33
CA THR A 155 0.20 -29.19 11.28
C THR A 155 1.60 -28.83 11.83
N PRO A 156 1.75 -27.83 12.71
CA PRO A 156 3.03 -27.56 13.38
C PRO A 156 3.59 -28.76 14.16
N ASP A 157 2.76 -29.43 14.97
CA ASP A 157 3.22 -30.55 15.80
C ASP A 157 3.67 -31.74 14.94
N ILE A 158 2.98 -32.01 13.83
CA ILE A 158 3.42 -33.01 12.86
C ILE A 158 4.76 -32.59 12.22
N ARG A 159 4.93 -31.32 11.85
CA ARG A 159 6.20 -30.85 11.27
C ARG A 159 7.35 -31.03 12.25
N GLU A 160 7.17 -30.65 13.51
CA GLU A 160 8.18 -30.82 14.57
C GLU A 160 8.51 -32.31 14.78
N ALA A 161 7.49 -33.16 14.92
CA ALA A 161 7.67 -34.59 15.13
C ALA A 161 8.39 -35.28 13.95
N LEU A 162 8.15 -34.84 12.72
CA LEU A 162 8.82 -35.36 11.52
C LEU A 162 10.22 -34.76 11.33
N ALA A 163 10.47 -33.53 11.77
CA ALA A 163 11.82 -32.93 11.75
C ALA A 163 12.82 -33.70 12.64
N ALA A 164 12.32 -34.40 13.66
CA ALA A 164 13.12 -35.28 14.51
C ALA A 164 13.54 -36.59 13.82
N ILE A 165 12.97 -36.92 12.65
CA ILE A 165 13.37 -38.09 11.86
C ILE A 165 14.66 -37.74 11.12
N LYS A 166 15.73 -38.48 11.39
CA LYS A 166 17.02 -38.32 10.74
C LYS A 166 16.86 -38.42 9.21
N ASP A 167 17.55 -37.54 8.49
CA ASP A 167 17.56 -37.46 7.01
C ASP A 167 16.24 -36.97 6.37
N TRP A 168 15.31 -36.43 7.16
CA TRP A 168 14.11 -35.79 6.58
C TRP A 168 14.48 -34.50 5.82
N PRO A 169 14.08 -34.34 4.55
CA PRO A 169 14.32 -33.11 3.81
C PRO A 169 13.49 -31.96 4.39
N LEU A 170 14.11 -31.11 5.21
CA LEU A 170 13.46 -29.99 5.92
C LEU A 170 12.65 -29.06 5.00
N GLN A 171 13.08 -28.90 3.75
CA GLN A 171 12.39 -28.09 2.74
C GLN A 171 10.96 -28.58 2.47
N ASN A 172 10.69 -29.89 2.59
CA ASN A 172 9.37 -30.46 2.38
C ASN A 172 8.42 -30.22 3.57
N LEU A 173 8.96 -30.09 4.78
CA LEU A 173 8.15 -29.85 5.99
C LEU A 173 7.49 -28.48 5.98
N GLN A 174 8.13 -27.47 5.39
CA GLN A 174 7.55 -26.13 5.30
C GLN A 174 6.27 -26.09 4.46
N ARG A 175 6.11 -27.01 3.51
CA ARG A 175 4.93 -27.14 2.64
C ARG A 175 3.87 -28.11 3.20
N LEU A 176 4.22 -28.88 4.23
CA LEU A 176 3.35 -29.89 4.83
C LEU A 176 2.11 -29.22 5.42
N THR A 177 0.92 -29.68 5.04
CA THR A 177 -0.33 -29.36 5.75
C THR A 177 -1.05 -30.63 6.14
N ALA A 178 -1.58 -30.66 7.36
CA ALA A 178 -2.36 -31.77 7.88
C ALA A 178 -3.82 -31.33 8.03
N ARG A 179 -4.74 -32.27 7.78
CA ARG A 179 -6.17 -32.05 7.98
C ARG A 179 -6.84 -33.33 8.44
N VAL A 180 -7.81 -33.21 9.34
CA VAL A 180 -8.60 -34.35 9.80
C VAL A 180 -9.94 -34.40 9.09
N GLU A 181 -10.25 -35.56 8.50
CA GLU A 181 -11.54 -35.88 7.90
C GLU A 181 -12.04 -37.20 8.49
N SER A 182 -13.01 -37.12 9.40
CA SER A 182 -13.50 -38.27 10.19
C SER A 182 -12.37 -38.93 10.99
N ASN A 183 -11.98 -40.16 10.66
CA ASN A 183 -10.87 -40.89 11.26
C ASN A 183 -9.59 -40.85 10.41
N ILE A 184 -9.55 -40.05 9.35
CA ILE A 184 -8.41 -39.98 8.42
C ILE A 184 -7.65 -38.66 8.61
N ILE A 185 -6.34 -38.76 8.79
CA ILE A 185 -5.41 -37.63 8.76
C ILE A 185 -4.85 -37.53 7.34
N LEU A 186 -5.24 -36.48 6.64
CA LEU A 186 -4.76 -36.14 5.31
C LEU A 186 -3.48 -35.31 5.42
N ILE A 187 -2.37 -35.84 4.92
CA ILE A 187 -1.09 -35.13 4.83
C ILE A 187 -0.88 -34.68 3.39
N ARG A 188 -0.67 -33.38 3.18
CA ARG A 188 -0.46 -32.75 1.86
C ARG A 188 0.87 -32.02 1.83
N GLY A 189 1.40 -31.78 0.64
CA GLY A 189 2.61 -30.96 0.42
C GLY A 189 3.93 -31.69 0.62
N ILE A 190 3.88 -33.01 0.87
CA ILE A 190 5.05 -33.89 0.88
C ILE A 190 4.95 -34.76 -0.36
N ASP A 191 6.05 -34.84 -1.11
CA ASP A 191 6.18 -35.83 -2.17
C ASP A 191 6.59 -37.15 -1.54
N VAL A 192 5.69 -38.13 -1.56
CA VAL A 192 5.83 -39.38 -0.80
C VAL A 192 6.13 -40.55 -1.71
N ASP A 193 6.78 -40.31 -2.85
CA ASP A 193 7.42 -41.36 -3.67
C ASP A 193 8.61 -42.04 -2.94
N HIS A 194 8.67 -41.94 -1.61
CA HIS A 194 9.67 -42.55 -0.74
C HIS A 194 9.26 -43.97 -0.29
N ASP A 195 10.29 -44.77 -0.01
CA ASP A 195 10.31 -46.10 0.60
C ASP A 195 9.21 -46.33 1.65
N GLU A 196 8.54 -47.50 1.63
CA GLU A 196 7.55 -47.92 2.64
C GLU A 196 8.05 -47.76 4.08
N THR A 197 9.35 -47.92 4.30
CA THR A 197 10.02 -47.74 5.58
C THR A 197 9.80 -46.33 6.14
N PHE A 198 9.83 -45.32 5.25
CA PHE A 198 9.62 -43.92 5.58
C PHE A 198 8.18 -43.64 5.99
N GLN A 199 7.21 -44.17 5.23
CA GLN A 199 5.79 -44.02 5.56
C GLN A 199 5.45 -44.65 6.92
N LYS A 200 6.06 -45.80 7.25
CA LYS A 200 5.92 -46.45 8.57
C LYS A 200 6.53 -45.63 9.71
N GLN A 201 7.66 -44.96 9.48
CA GLN A 201 8.25 -44.06 10.48
C GLN A 201 7.39 -42.82 10.70
N ALA A 202 7.00 -42.13 9.62
CA ALA A 202 6.13 -40.96 9.68
C ALA A 202 4.81 -41.27 10.39
N SER A 203 4.19 -42.41 10.09
CA SER A 203 2.95 -42.86 10.74
C SER A 203 3.09 -43.00 12.25
N ARG A 204 4.22 -43.55 12.74
CA ARG A 204 4.47 -43.69 14.18
C ARG A 204 4.63 -42.34 14.89
N HIS A 205 5.32 -41.39 14.26
CA HIS A 205 5.49 -40.04 14.82
C HIS A 205 4.16 -39.26 14.84
N ILE A 206 3.39 -39.33 13.74
CA ILE A 206 2.09 -38.67 13.64
C ILE A 206 1.08 -39.26 14.63
N ALA A 207 1.07 -40.58 14.83
CA ALA A 207 0.20 -41.22 15.82
C ALA A 207 0.44 -40.68 17.24
N ARG A 208 1.71 -40.50 17.64
CA ARG A 208 2.06 -39.91 18.94
C ARG A 208 1.63 -38.45 19.07
N VAL A 209 1.77 -37.66 18.00
CA VAL A 209 1.28 -36.27 17.98
C VAL A 209 -0.22 -36.24 18.27
N VAL A 210 -0.99 -37.09 17.58
CA VAL A 210 -2.45 -37.10 17.71
C VAL A 210 -2.90 -37.61 19.07
N GLU A 211 -2.15 -38.57 19.65
CA GLU A 211 -2.35 -39.05 21.02
C GLU A 211 -2.15 -37.91 22.04
N ASN A 212 -1.09 -37.11 21.89
CA ASN A 212 -0.87 -35.93 22.75
C ASN A 212 -1.95 -34.84 22.57
N LEU A 213 -2.58 -34.80 21.39
CA LEU A 213 -3.65 -33.85 21.07
C LEU A 213 -5.06 -34.42 21.32
N GLN A 214 -5.21 -35.55 22.02
CA GLN A 214 -6.49 -36.22 22.25
C GLN A 214 -7.63 -35.27 22.71
N PRO A 215 -7.43 -34.28 23.60
CA PRO A 215 -8.51 -33.36 23.98
C PRO A 215 -9.12 -32.58 22.81
N LEU A 216 -8.38 -32.39 21.71
CA LEU A 216 -8.81 -31.62 20.53
C LEU A 216 -9.46 -32.49 19.45
N TYR A 217 -9.29 -33.81 19.53
CA TYR A 217 -9.71 -34.77 18.51
C TYR A 217 -10.45 -35.94 19.16
N ASN A 218 -11.69 -36.18 18.72
CA ASN A 218 -12.42 -37.36 19.14
C ASN A 218 -11.66 -38.61 18.68
N SER A 219 -11.22 -39.47 19.60
CA SER A 219 -10.57 -40.74 19.27
C SER A 219 -11.54 -41.63 18.48
N PRO A 220 -11.27 -41.93 17.20
CA PRO A 220 -12.12 -42.83 16.43
C PRO A 220 -12.00 -44.25 16.98
N ALA A 221 -13.11 -45.00 17.02
CA ALA A 221 -13.14 -46.38 17.51
C ALA A 221 -12.18 -47.30 16.75
N ASP A 222 -12.04 -47.07 15.43
CA ASP A 222 -11.18 -47.86 14.55
C ASP A 222 -9.72 -47.37 14.49
N GLY A 223 -9.36 -46.39 15.33
CA GLY A 223 -8.06 -45.73 15.28
C GLY A 223 -7.88 -44.75 14.12
N TRP A 224 -6.79 -43.99 14.16
CA TRP A 224 -6.45 -42.99 13.15
C TRP A 224 -5.84 -43.64 11.91
N GLN A 225 -6.39 -43.34 10.74
CA GLN A 225 -5.82 -43.70 9.45
C GLN A 225 -4.99 -42.53 8.91
N LEU A 226 -3.78 -42.81 8.44
CA LEU A 226 -2.95 -41.80 7.79
C LEU A 226 -3.05 -41.94 6.27
N ARG A 227 -3.37 -40.86 5.58
CA ARG A 227 -3.37 -40.81 4.12
C ARG A 227 -2.50 -39.67 3.62
N PHE A 228 -1.41 -40.03 2.98
CA PHE A 228 -0.62 -39.09 2.20
C PHE A 228 -1.37 -38.79 0.90
N VAL A 229 -1.90 -37.56 0.83
CA VAL A 229 -2.49 -37.06 -0.38
C VAL A 229 -1.31 -36.59 -1.22
N LYS A 230 -0.92 -37.42 -2.21
CA LYS A 230 -0.12 -36.94 -3.33
C LYS A 230 -0.73 -35.62 -3.75
N PRO A 231 0.05 -34.55 -3.99
CA PRO A 231 -0.52 -33.36 -4.59
C PRO A 231 -1.28 -33.87 -5.81
N GLU A 232 -2.61 -33.90 -5.73
CA GLU A 232 -3.42 -33.93 -6.93
C GLU A 232 -2.89 -32.71 -7.64
N LEU A 233 -2.12 -32.94 -8.72
CA LEU A 233 -1.80 -31.92 -9.70
C LEU A 233 -3.14 -31.21 -9.86
N GLN A 234 -3.26 -30.02 -9.27
CA GLN A 234 -4.53 -29.32 -9.35
C GLN A 234 -4.84 -29.25 -10.84
N PRO A 235 -6.10 -29.18 -11.26
CA PRO A 235 -6.42 -28.99 -12.68
C PRO A 235 -5.60 -27.84 -13.34
N ALA A 236 -5.03 -26.92 -12.55
CA ALA A 236 -4.03 -25.93 -12.95
C ALA A 236 -2.68 -26.49 -13.46
N ASP A 237 -2.16 -27.61 -12.92
CA ASP A 237 -0.90 -28.24 -13.37
C ASP A 237 -1.12 -29.26 -14.52
N ARG A 238 -2.36 -29.71 -14.77
CA ARG A 238 -2.71 -30.59 -15.92
C ARG A 238 -3.13 -29.85 -17.18
N LEU A 239 -3.16 -28.52 -17.14
CA LEU A 239 -3.35 -27.71 -18.31
C LEU A 239 -1.99 -27.51 -19.00
N VAL A 240 -1.62 -28.44 -19.87
CA VAL A 240 -1.08 -28.00 -21.16
C VAL A 240 -2.23 -27.20 -21.79
N VAL A 241 -2.35 -25.91 -21.43
CA VAL A 241 -3.28 -25.03 -22.14
C VAL A 241 -2.63 -24.85 -23.51
N GLY A 242 -3.02 -25.67 -24.47
CA GLY A 242 -2.95 -25.27 -25.86
C GLY A 242 -3.90 -24.08 -25.99
N TYR A 243 -3.41 -22.87 -25.68
CA TYR A 243 -4.19 -21.68 -25.93
C TYR A 243 -4.39 -21.58 -27.44
N ASP A 244 -5.60 -21.26 -27.86
CA ASP A 244 -5.83 -20.82 -29.23
C ASP A 244 -5.20 -19.44 -29.39
N LEU A 245 -3.94 -19.41 -29.84
CA LEU A 245 -3.15 -18.19 -29.99
C LEU A 245 -3.86 -17.13 -30.84
N SER A 246 -4.74 -17.53 -31.76
CA SER A 246 -5.50 -16.59 -32.60
C SER A 246 -6.53 -15.76 -31.83
N LYS A 247 -6.93 -16.22 -30.64
CA LYS A 247 -7.93 -15.56 -29.78
C LYS A 247 -7.32 -14.72 -28.67
N LEU A 248 -6.00 -14.69 -28.57
CA LEU A 248 -5.30 -13.99 -27.50
C LEU A 248 -4.78 -12.63 -27.98
N SER A 249 -4.91 -11.62 -27.13
CA SER A 249 -4.24 -10.33 -27.27
C SER A 249 -2.83 -10.35 -26.67
N ALA A 250 -2.58 -11.21 -25.68
CA ALA A 250 -1.32 -11.26 -24.97
C ALA A 250 -0.96 -12.66 -24.44
N LEU A 251 0.34 -12.93 -24.33
CA LEU A 251 0.88 -14.02 -23.53
C LEU A 251 1.65 -13.45 -22.34
N VAL A 252 1.48 -14.02 -21.16
CA VAL A 252 2.10 -13.56 -19.92
C VAL A 252 2.69 -14.74 -19.17
N TYR A 253 4.00 -14.72 -18.95
CA TYR A 253 4.69 -15.65 -18.05
C TYR A 253 4.93 -14.99 -16.70
N VAL A 254 4.46 -15.62 -15.62
CA VAL A 254 4.65 -15.16 -14.24
C VAL A 254 5.90 -15.81 -13.67
N ALA A 255 6.99 -15.06 -13.56
CA ALA A 255 8.32 -15.58 -13.23
C ALA A 255 8.58 -15.77 -11.72
N ASP A 256 7.71 -15.26 -10.86
CA ASP A 256 7.88 -15.25 -9.40
C ASP A 256 7.07 -16.41 -8.78
N GLU A 257 7.73 -17.32 -8.06
CA GLU A 257 7.10 -18.51 -7.44
C GLU A 257 6.21 -18.15 -6.25
N ASP A 258 6.49 -17.04 -5.55
CA ASP A 258 5.69 -16.53 -4.42
C ASP A 258 4.50 -15.67 -4.89
N ALA A 259 4.18 -15.76 -6.17
CA ALA A 259 3.13 -14.99 -6.80
C ALA A 259 1.73 -15.58 -6.60
N ASP A 260 1.46 -16.22 -5.47
CA ASP A 260 0.11 -16.62 -5.05
C ASP A 260 -0.90 -15.48 -5.13
N VAL A 261 -0.44 -14.23 -5.00
CA VAL A 261 -1.25 -13.02 -5.20
C VAL A 261 -1.54 -12.79 -6.68
N LEU A 262 -0.57 -12.96 -7.59
CA LEU A 262 -0.79 -12.77 -9.03
C LEU A 262 -1.57 -13.94 -9.64
N ASN A 263 -1.31 -15.17 -9.21
CA ASN A 263 -2.08 -16.35 -9.61
C ASN A 263 -3.54 -16.23 -9.19
N ARG A 264 -3.84 -15.79 -7.95
CA ARG A 264 -5.23 -15.52 -7.52
C ARG A 264 -5.90 -14.40 -8.32
N VAL A 265 -5.13 -13.40 -8.71
CA VAL A 265 -5.60 -12.25 -9.49
C VAL A 265 -5.99 -12.64 -10.91
N PHE A 266 -5.25 -13.54 -11.52
CA PHE A 266 -5.50 -14.03 -12.88
C PHE A 266 -6.26 -15.37 -12.91
N SER A 267 -6.63 -15.92 -11.75
CA SER A 267 -7.33 -17.21 -11.63
C SER A 267 -8.79 -17.20 -12.13
N ARG A 268 -9.32 -16.04 -12.58
CA ARG A 268 -10.59 -16.01 -13.30
C ARG A 268 -10.32 -16.35 -14.77
N PRO A 269 -11.03 -17.35 -15.35
CA PRO A 269 -10.66 -17.93 -16.64
C PRO A 269 -10.87 -16.94 -17.80
N ALA A 270 -9.87 -16.84 -18.67
CA ALA A 270 -9.91 -16.64 -20.13
C ALA A 270 -10.76 -15.53 -20.78
N THR A 271 -11.55 -14.73 -20.05
CA THR A 271 -12.46 -13.74 -20.65
C THR A 271 -11.77 -12.54 -21.29
N ASP A 272 -10.45 -12.41 -21.11
CA ASP A 272 -9.72 -11.18 -21.40
C ASP A 272 -8.72 -11.33 -22.56
N GLY A 273 -8.67 -12.51 -23.19
CA GLY A 273 -7.71 -12.78 -24.27
C GLY A 273 -6.25 -12.82 -23.80
N ILE A 274 -5.98 -13.08 -22.52
CA ILE A 274 -4.61 -13.20 -21.97
C ILE A 274 -4.29 -14.66 -21.67
N GLY A 275 -3.28 -15.21 -22.36
CA GLY A 275 -2.70 -16.52 -22.04
C GLY A 275 -1.69 -16.41 -20.89
N LEU A 276 -1.83 -17.23 -19.85
CA LEU A 276 -1.04 -17.13 -18.62
C LEU A 276 -0.25 -18.40 -18.36
N TYR A 277 1.03 -18.22 -18.05
CA TYR A 277 1.96 -19.31 -17.76
C TYR A 277 2.57 -19.14 -16.39
N THR A 278 2.63 -20.24 -15.65
CA THR A 278 3.29 -20.35 -14.35
C THR A 278 4.79 -20.62 -14.53
N PRO A 279 5.62 -20.48 -13.47
CA PRO A 279 7.05 -20.77 -13.54
C PRO A 279 7.39 -22.16 -14.12
N ARG A 280 6.55 -23.17 -13.85
CA ARG A 280 6.72 -24.55 -14.36
C ARG A 280 6.51 -24.67 -15.87
N GLN A 281 5.81 -23.72 -16.47
CA GLN A 281 5.43 -23.74 -17.88
C GLN A 281 6.34 -22.86 -18.76
N TRP A 282 7.55 -22.51 -18.29
CA TRP A 282 8.50 -21.69 -19.05
C TRP A 282 8.75 -22.20 -20.46
N LYS A 283 8.98 -23.52 -20.63
CA LYS A 283 9.25 -24.11 -21.96
C LYS A 283 8.07 -23.95 -22.92
N GLU A 284 6.84 -24.07 -22.41
CA GLU A 284 5.63 -23.90 -23.20
C GLU A 284 5.42 -22.43 -23.59
N PHE A 285 5.53 -21.52 -22.62
CA PHE A 285 5.52 -20.09 -22.89
C PHE A 285 6.59 -19.71 -23.92
N ALA A 286 7.79 -20.26 -23.77
CA ALA A 286 8.90 -19.99 -24.64
C ALA A 286 8.61 -20.36 -26.09
N TYR A 287 8.04 -21.55 -26.30
CA TYR A 287 7.62 -22.03 -27.60
C TYR A 287 6.43 -21.24 -28.16
N GLN A 288 5.35 -21.07 -27.40
CA GLN A 288 4.17 -20.35 -27.90
C GLN A 288 4.46 -18.86 -28.15
N SER A 289 5.31 -18.23 -27.34
CA SER A 289 5.74 -16.84 -27.54
C SER A 289 6.53 -16.65 -28.84
N SER A 290 7.27 -17.66 -29.34
CA SER A 290 7.97 -17.54 -30.63
C SER A 290 7.04 -17.60 -31.83
N GLU A 291 5.89 -18.29 -31.69
CA GLU A 291 4.85 -18.43 -32.72
C GLU A 291 3.76 -17.34 -32.62
N PHE A 292 3.62 -16.70 -31.46
CA PHE A 292 2.58 -15.71 -31.21
C PHE A 292 2.90 -14.37 -31.89
N SER A 293 1.95 -13.84 -32.65
CA SER A 293 2.06 -12.54 -33.35
C SER A 293 1.77 -11.34 -32.44
N GLY A 294 1.09 -11.55 -31.33
CA GLY A 294 0.75 -10.50 -30.36
C GLY A 294 1.87 -10.20 -29.35
N ALA A 295 1.54 -9.43 -28.31
CA ALA A 295 2.50 -9.03 -27.29
C ALA A 295 2.75 -10.17 -26.28
N SER A 296 4.03 -10.49 -26.04
CA SER A 296 4.43 -11.43 -24.99
C SER A 296 5.10 -10.69 -23.84
N PHE A 297 4.80 -11.09 -22.60
CA PHE A 297 5.27 -10.43 -21.39
C PHE A 297 5.86 -11.40 -20.38
N ILE A 298 6.87 -10.95 -19.64
CA ILE A 298 7.42 -11.64 -18.47
C ILE A 298 7.13 -10.78 -17.23
N LEU A 299 6.22 -11.25 -16.38
CA LEU A 299 5.77 -10.56 -15.17
C LEU A 299 6.60 -10.98 -13.96
N PHE A 300 7.15 -10.00 -13.24
CA PHE A 300 7.94 -10.22 -12.03
C PHE A 300 7.80 -9.08 -11.02
N ARG A 301 8.23 -9.29 -9.77
CA ARG A 301 8.34 -8.23 -8.77
C ARG A 301 9.66 -7.47 -8.94
N ALA A 302 9.61 -6.14 -8.94
CA ALA A 302 10.79 -5.29 -9.11
C ALA A 302 11.85 -5.53 -8.03
N ASN A 303 11.44 -5.85 -6.80
CA ASN A 303 12.32 -6.17 -5.67
C ASN A 303 12.52 -7.68 -5.44
N GLY A 304 11.85 -8.53 -6.22
CA GLY A 304 11.88 -9.99 -6.05
C GLY A 304 13.12 -10.62 -6.66
N GLN A 305 13.37 -11.88 -6.29
CA GLN A 305 14.27 -12.69 -7.09
C GLN A 305 13.56 -13.05 -8.40
N LEU A 306 14.04 -12.50 -9.52
CA LEU A 306 13.73 -13.06 -10.82
C LEU A 306 14.30 -14.48 -10.82
N GLY A 307 13.45 -15.51 -10.95
CA GLY A 307 13.92 -16.86 -11.26
C GLY A 307 14.81 -16.85 -12.50
N GLN A 308 15.52 -17.95 -12.77
CA GLN A 308 16.31 -18.05 -14.00
C GLN A 308 15.39 -17.95 -15.24
N VAL A 309 15.26 -16.75 -15.79
CA VAL A 309 14.72 -16.51 -17.12
C VAL A 309 15.89 -16.72 -18.06
N TRP A 310 15.97 -17.90 -18.68
CA TRP A 310 17.03 -18.19 -19.64
C TRP A 310 16.85 -17.29 -20.86
N SER A 311 17.87 -16.49 -21.17
CA SER A 311 17.97 -15.87 -22.49
C SER A 311 18.21 -17.01 -23.47
N ASP A 312 17.18 -17.38 -24.19
CA ASP A 312 17.35 -18.32 -25.29
C ASP A 312 18.03 -17.55 -26.42
N ASP A 313 19.34 -17.76 -26.58
CA ASP A 313 20.21 -17.01 -27.51
C ASP A 313 19.75 -17.09 -28.98
N ASN A 314 18.83 -18.02 -29.30
CA ASN A 314 18.33 -18.29 -30.64
C ASN A 314 17.09 -17.48 -31.05
N ARG A 315 16.52 -16.64 -30.17
CA ARG A 315 15.38 -15.80 -30.58
C ARG A 315 15.86 -14.55 -31.30
N ARG A 316 15.22 -14.24 -32.43
CA ARG A 316 15.39 -12.93 -33.08
C ARG A 316 15.00 -11.82 -32.09
N ALA A 317 15.81 -10.77 -32.02
CA ALA A 317 15.62 -9.67 -31.06
C ALA A 317 14.22 -9.01 -31.17
N ASP A 318 13.60 -9.07 -32.34
CA ASP A 318 12.26 -8.58 -32.67
C ASP A 318 11.10 -9.44 -32.11
N ARG A 319 11.39 -10.59 -31.46
CA ARG A 319 10.38 -11.47 -30.83
C ARG A 319 10.56 -11.68 -29.32
N MET A 320 11.49 -10.97 -28.70
CA MET A 320 11.72 -11.09 -27.25
C MET A 320 10.54 -10.51 -26.43
N PRO A 321 10.08 -11.18 -25.35
CA PRO A 321 9.04 -10.65 -24.48
C PRO A 321 9.41 -9.31 -23.83
N ILE A 322 8.40 -8.51 -23.44
CA ILE A 322 8.59 -7.30 -22.63
C ILE A 322 8.58 -7.68 -21.15
N GLY A 323 9.50 -7.12 -20.36
CA GLY A 323 9.48 -7.30 -18.92
C GLY A 323 8.38 -6.44 -18.30
N LEU A 324 7.54 -7.00 -17.44
CA LEU A 324 6.55 -6.27 -16.64
C LEU A 324 6.96 -6.38 -15.18
N ALA A 325 7.58 -5.32 -14.65
CA ALA A 325 8.04 -5.28 -13.27
C ALA A 325 6.99 -4.61 -12.38
N THR A 326 6.40 -5.36 -11.44
CA THR A 326 5.46 -4.83 -10.45
C THR A 326 6.21 -4.19 -9.29
N ARG A 327 5.88 -2.93 -8.98
CA ARG A 327 6.60 -2.14 -7.96
C ARG A 327 5.72 -1.88 -6.74
N THR A 328 5.93 -2.63 -5.66
CA THR A 328 5.18 -2.56 -4.39
C THR A 328 5.43 -1.29 -3.58
N SER A 329 6.59 -0.65 -3.75
CA SER A 329 6.93 0.56 -3.02
C SER A 329 6.17 1.78 -3.56
N SER A 330 5.66 2.60 -2.64
CA SER A 330 5.10 3.93 -2.92
C SER A 330 6.18 5.02 -2.98
N GLY A 331 7.46 4.64 -2.88
CA GLY A 331 8.58 5.58 -2.82
C GLY A 331 8.69 6.45 -4.06
N LEU A 332 9.27 7.64 -3.89
CA LEU A 332 9.46 8.60 -4.98
C LEU A 332 10.45 8.10 -6.04
N SER A 333 11.42 7.27 -5.68
CA SER A 333 12.44 6.75 -6.61
C SER A 333 12.53 5.23 -6.53
N LEU A 334 12.97 4.60 -7.64
CA LEU A 334 13.35 3.19 -7.62
C LEU A 334 14.43 2.95 -6.57
N ALA A 335 14.12 2.09 -5.60
CA ALA A 335 15.06 1.67 -4.56
C ALA A 335 16.27 0.94 -5.19
N PRO A 336 17.44 0.92 -4.53
CA PRO A 336 18.61 0.20 -5.05
C PRO A 336 18.31 -1.27 -5.38
N SER A 337 17.51 -1.95 -4.56
CA SER A 337 17.04 -3.32 -4.79
C SER A 337 16.15 -3.44 -6.02
N GLU A 338 15.24 -2.47 -6.25
CA GLU A 338 14.39 -2.43 -7.44
C GLU A 338 15.22 -2.23 -8.70
N ARG A 339 16.21 -1.32 -8.67
CA ARG A 339 17.14 -1.12 -9.81
C ARG A 339 17.96 -2.37 -10.09
N ALA A 340 18.44 -3.05 -9.04
CA ALA A 340 19.17 -4.30 -9.19
C ALA A 340 18.29 -5.39 -9.80
N GLY A 341 17.02 -5.50 -9.39
CA GLY A 341 16.05 -6.42 -9.98
C GLY A 341 15.78 -6.14 -11.46
N LEU A 342 15.54 -4.88 -11.82
CA LEU A 342 15.32 -4.46 -13.22
C LEU A 342 16.52 -4.75 -14.13
N ARG A 343 17.75 -4.67 -13.61
CA ARG A 343 18.98 -5.00 -14.37
C ARG A 343 19.14 -6.48 -14.68
N ARG A 344 18.39 -7.37 -14.02
CA ARG A 344 18.46 -8.82 -14.28
C ARG A 344 17.75 -9.21 -15.57
N TYR A 345 16.75 -8.43 -15.99
CA TYR A 345 16.12 -8.62 -17.29
C TYR A 345 16.83 -7.77 -18.35
N GLN A 346 17.22 -8.41 -19.46
CA GLN A 346 18.06 -7.76 -20.47
C GLN A 346 17.24 -6.96 -21.51
N HIS A 347 15.95 -7.23 -21.63
CA HIS A 347 15.06 -6.57 -22.60
C HIS A 347 14.33 -5.36 -21.98
N PRO A 348 13.67 -4.53 -22.81
CA PRO A 348 12.86 -3.42 -22.32
C PRO A 348 11.88 -3.87 -21.26
N THR A 349 11.91 -3.18 -20.13
CA THR A 349 11.07 -3.45 -18.97
C THR A 349 10.14 -2.27 -18.73
N VAL A 350 8.86 -2.57 -18.52
CA VAL A 350 7.85 -1.61 -18.10
C VAL A 350 7.56 -1.84 -16.62
N VAL A 351 7.81 -0.82 -15.82
CA VAL A 351 7.53 -0.80 -14.39
C VAL A 351 6.07 -0.39 -14.19
N VAL A 352 5.26 -1.31 -13.67
CA VAL A 352 3.88 -1.07 -13.27
C VAL A 352 3.87 -0.68 -11.80
N SER A 353 3.61 0.60 -11.53
CA SER A 353 3.59 1.15 -10.18
C SER A 353 2.17 1.13 -9.61
N LYS A 354 1.98 0.51 -8.44
CA LYS A 354 0.68 0.48 -7.76
C LYS A 354 0.16 1.90 -7.50
N ARG A 355 -1.14 2.07 -7.68
CA ARG A 355 -1.82 3.29 -7.29
C ARG A 355 -1.77 3.42 -5.77
N GLU A 356 -1.54 4.63 -5.25
CA GLU A 356 -1.82 4.93 -3.85
C GLU A 356 -3.32 4.65 -3.61
N ILE A 357 -3.65 3.53 -2.96
CA ILE A 357 -5.03 3.16 -2.66
C ILE A 357 -5.48 3.98 -1.43
N GLY A 358 -6.64 4.64 -1.52
CA GLY A 358 -7.28 5.28 -0.37
C GLY A 358 -7.77 4.27 0.66
N ALA A 359 -8.10 4.72 1.88
CA ALA A 359 -8.53 3.87 3.01
C ALA A 359 -9.63 2.85 2.67
N TRP A 360 -10.52 3.23 1.76
CA TRP A 360 -11.78 2.55 1.49
C TRP A 360 -11.82 1.92 0.10
N GLY A 361 -10.74 2.01 -0.67
CA GLY A 361 -10.64 1.31 -1.95
C GLY A 361 -10.60 -0.20 -1.71
N PRO A 362 -11.22 -1.02 -2.56
CA PRO A 362 -11.02 -2.46 -2.48
C PRO A 362 -9.50 -2.73 -2.47
N LYS A 363 -9.06 -3.68 -1.65
CA LYS A 363 -7.67 -4.18 -1.65
C LYS A 363 -7.35 -4.94 -2.95
N ASP A 364 -7.99 -4.57 -4.05
CA ASP A 364 -7.64 -5.04 -5.38
C ASP A 364 -6.15 -4.73 -5.52
N GLY A 365 -5.34 -5.79 -5.48
CA GLY A 365 -3.90 -5.69 -5.51
C GLY A 365 -3.41 -5.12 -6.84
N PHE A 366 -2.12 -5.28 -7.14
CA PHE A 366 -1.51 -4.90 -8.43
C PHE A 366 -2.26 -5.38 -9.69
N ALA A 367 -3.15 -6.36 -9.52
CA ALA A 367 -4.08 -6.88 -10.50
C ALA A 367 -4.62 -5.89 -11.52
N GLY A 368 -5.34 -4.87 -11.06
CA GLY A 368 -6.05 -3.96 -11.93
C GLY A 368 -5.07 -3.17 -12.80
N GLU A 369 -4.04 -2.60 -12.18
CA GLU A 369 -3.01 -1.83 -12.87
C GLU A 369 -2.19 -2.69 -13.83
N THR A 370 -1.79 -3.90 -13.43
CA THR A 370 -1.02 -4.83 -14.28
C THR A 370 -1.85 -5.29 -15.48
N ARG A 371 -3.11 -5.67 -15.27
CA ARG A 371 -4.00 -6.07 -16.36
C ARG A 371 -4.25 -4.92 -17.33
N ASN A 372 -4.52 -3.72 -16.81
CA ASN A 372 -4.65 -2.52 -17.62
C ASN A 372 -3.38 -2.21 -18.44
N ALA A 373 -2.20 -2.37 -17.83
CA ALA A 373 -0.93 -2.24 -18.52
C ALA A 373 -0.81 -3.26 -19.66
N ILE A 374 -1.12 -4.54 -19.41
CA ILE A 374 -1.06 -5.60 -20.43
C ILE A 374 -1.96 -5.26 -21.62
N HIS A 375 -3.23 -4.91 -21.39
CA HIS A 375 -4.16 -4.59 -22.48
C HIS A 375 -3.68 -3.40 -23.30
N LEU A 376 -3.29 -2.30 -22.65
CA LEU A 376 -2.84 -1.08 -23.33
C LEU A 376 -1.53 -1.29 -24.08
N LEU A 377 -0.57 -2.02 -23.49
CA LEU A 377 0.68 -2.37 -24.16
C LEU A 377 0.46 -3.33 -25.32
N SER A 378 -0.50 -4.25 -25.21
CA SER A 378 -0.87 -5.16 -26.31
C SER A 378 -1.53 -4.40 -27.46
N ALA A 379 -2.42 -3.45 -27.16
CA ALA A 379 -2.97 -2.56 -28.17
C ALA A 379 -1.85 -1.77 -28.86
N ALA A 380 -0.96 -1.14 -28.09
CA ALA A 380 0.17 -0.41 -28.65
C ALA A 380 1.12 -1.29 -29.46
N TRP A 381 1.28 -2.57 -29.12
CA TRP A 381 2.08 -3.52 -29.89
C TRP A 381 1.62 -3.63 -31.33
N HIS A 382 0.31 -3.72 -31.57
CA HIS A 382 -0.28 -3.72 -32.91
C HIS A 382 -0.03 -2.40 -33.67
N HIS A 383 0.23 -1.31 -32.95
CA HIS A 383 0.61 0.00 -33.49
C HIS A 383 2.12 0.26 -33.51
N GLY A 384 2.97 -0.77 -33.36
CA GLY A 384 4.42 -0.62 -33.48
C GLY A 384 5.15 -0.14 -32.21
N LEU A 385 4.56 -0.35 -31.02
CA LEU A 385 5.12 0.00 -29.70
C LEU A 385 6.62 -0.25 -29.53
N ARG A 386 7.15 -1.35 -30.08
CA ARG A 386 8.57 -1.72 -29.93
C ARG A 386 9.51 -0.59 -30.38
N SER A 387 9.14 0.17 -31.41
CA SER A 387 9.92 1.32 -31.88
C SER A 387 9.96 2.50 -30.90
N HIS A 388 9.05 2.50 -29.93
CA HIS A 388 8.89 3.51 -28.88
C HIS A 388 9.48 3.08 -27.53
N LEU A 389 9.67 1.78 -27.29
CA LEU A 389 10.38 1.24 -26.13
C LEU A 389 11.90 1.34 -26.31
N ARG A 390 12.41 2.56 -26.47
CA ARG A 390 13.85 2.83 -26.70
C ARG A 390 14.67 2.63 -25.43
N ALA A 391 14.11 2.93 -24.27
CA ALA A 391 14.78 2.74 -22.99
C ALA A 391 14.67 1.31 -22.50
N ARG A 392 15.73 0.89 -21.79
CA ARG A 392 15.73 -0.36 -21.03
C ARG A 392 14.66 -0.38 -19.93
N THR A 393 14.34 0.79 -19.36
CA THR A 393 13.32 0.93 -18.32
C THR A 393 12.28 1.96 -18.74
N ASN A 394 11.01 1.64 -18.56
CA ASN A 394 9.87 2.50 -18.85
C ASN A 394 8.91 2.43 -17.66
N PHE A 395 8.12 3.47 -17.43
CA PHE A 395 7.08 3.48 -16.40
C PHE A 395 5.70 3.49 -17.04
N PHE A 396 4.87 2.54 -16.66
CA PHE A 396 3.44 2.60 -16.96
C PHE A 396 2.72 3.23 -15.78
N LEU A 397 2.06 4.37 -16.05
CA LEU A 397 1.30 5.12 -15.06
C LEU A 397 -0.13 5.29 -15.57
N SER A 398 -1.10 5.00 -14.72
CA SER A 398 -2.52 5.26 -14.99
C SER A 398 -3.15 5.97 -13.81
N ALA A 399 -4.24 6.67 -14.08
CA ALA A 399 -5.02 7.38 -13.08
C ALA A 399 -6.52 7.37 -13.42
N ARG A 400 -7.33 7.60 -12.39
CA ARG A 400 -8.74 7.96 -12.54
C ARG A 400 -8.93 9.39 -12.07
N GLY A 401 -9.63 10.16 -12.87
CA GLY A 401 -10.04 11.50 -12.51
C GLY A 401 -11.10 11.48 -11.41
N ALA A 402 -11.10 12.53 -10.61
CA ALA A 402 -12.16 12.88 -9.67
C ALA A 402 -12.58 14.36 -9.82
N GLY A 403 -12.01 15.08 -10.80
CA GLY A 403 -12.34 16.47 -11.09
C GLY A 403 -13.56 16.64 -12.01
N PRO A 404 -13.92 17.90 -12.32
CA PRO A 404 -14.99 18.21 -13.28
C PRO A 404 -14.67 17.70 -14.69
N ARG A 405 -13.38 17.69 -15.07
CA ARG A 405 -12.87 17.05 -16.28
C ARG A 405 -11.98 15.87 -15.87
N LEU A 406 -12.49 14.66 -16.05
CA LEU A 406 -11.87 13.45 -15.47
C LEU A 406 -10.53 13.10 -16.14
N GLN A 407 -10.43 13.25 -17.47
CA GLN A 407 -9.19 13.02 -18.20
C GLN A 407 -8.11 14.03 -17.81
N ASP A 408 -8.44 15.33 -17.78
CA ASP A 408 -7.53 16.40 -17.36
C ASP A 408 -6.99 16.16 -15.94
N ASP A 409 -7.87 15.83 -14.99
CA ASP A 409 -7.48 15.52 -13.61
C ASP A 409 -6.57 14.28 -13.53
N ALA A 410 -6.86 13.24 -14.33
CA ALA A 410 -6.04 12.04 -14.40
C ALA A 410 -4.66 12.34 -15.02
N CYS A 411 -4.60 13.13 -16.09
CA CYS A 411 -3.35 13.59 -16.71
C CYS A 411 -2.49 14.39 -15.74
N ALA A 412 -3.08 15.36 -15.02
CA ALA A 412 -2.40 16.11 -13.97
C ALA A 412 -1.87 15.20 -12.84
N GLN A 413 -2.66 14.22 -12.41
CA GLN A 413 -2.22 13.23 -11.42
C GLN A 413 -1.01 12.41 -11.91
N ILE A 414 -1.04 11.96 -13.17
CA ILE A 414 0.06 11.23 -13.79
C ILE A 414 1.30 12.12 -13.91
N TYR A 415 1.16 13.37 -14.35
CA TYR A 415 2.27 14.30 -14.49
C TYR A 415 2.96 14.54 -13.15
N GLY A 416 2.19 14.76 -12.07
CA GLY A 416 2.73 14.86 -10.72
C GLY A 416 3.44 13.59 -10.24
N ARG A 417 3.02 12.39 -10.70
CA ARG A 417 3.75 11.14 -10.46
C ARG A 417 5.04 11.06 -11.26
N CYS A 418 5.06 11.48 -12.53
CA CYS A 418 6.29 11.57 -13.34
C CYS A 418 7.32 12.45 -12.64
N TRP A 419 6.92 13.66 -12.21
CA TRP A 419 7.79 14.59 -11.48
C TRP A 419 8.36 13.99 -10.20
N ARG A 420 7.51 13.30 -9.42
CA ARG A 420 7.91 12.60 -8.19
C ARG A 420 8.89 11.45 -8.47
N LEU A 421 8.75 10.78 -9.61
CA LEU A 421 9.68 9.76 -10.13
C LEU A 421 10.99 10.35 -10.68
N GLY A 422 11.10 11.67 -10.75
CA GLY A 422 12.22 12.39 -11.35
C GLY A 422 12.07 12.59 -12.85
N VAL A 423 11.00 12.10 -13.48
CA VAL A 423 10.78 12.21 -14.92
C VAL A 423 10.15 13.55 -15.26
N THR A 424 11.00 14.52 -15.63
CA THR A 424 10.61 15.92 -15.83
C THR A 424 10.23 16.29 -17.25
N ARG A 425 10.78 15.57 -18.22
CA ARG A 425 10.44 15.67 -19.65
C ARG A 425 9.90 14.32 -20.11
N PRO A 426 8.66 13.95 -19.76
CA PRO A 426 8.11 12.66 -20.12
C PRO A 426 8.06 12.50 -21.64
N ASP A 427 8.75 11.49 -22.16
CA ASP A 427 8.69 11.02 -23.55
C ASP A 427 8.11 9.60 -23.56
N GLY A 428 7.49 9.19 -24.68
CA GLY A 428 6.82 7.91 -24.84
C GLY A 428 5.42 8.02 -25.43
N ILE A 429 4.44 7.35 -24.81
CA ILE A 429 3.08 7.19 -25.34
C ILE A 429 2.05 7.70 -24.34
N LEU A 430 1.11 8.51 -24.83
CA LEU A 430 -0.13 8.86 -24.14
C LEU A 430 -1.25 7.99 -24.69
N PHE A 431 -1.85 7.16 -23.84
CA PHE A 431 -2.99 6.34 -24.26
C PHE A 431 -4.26 7.20 -24.19
N ASP A 432 -4.90 7.44 -25.33
CA ASP A 432 -6.21 8.09 -25.37
C ASP A 432 -7.29 7.06 -25.04
N VAL A 433 -7.63 7.00 -23.75
CA VAL A 433 -8.54 5.98 -23.22
C VAL A 433 -9.99 6.47 -23.17
N GLY A 434 -10.28 7.76 -23.29
CA GLY A 434 -11.61 8.32 -23.03
C GLY A 434 -12.54 8.34 -24.24
N GLN A 435 -13.86 8.35 -24.03
CA GLN A 435 -14.79 8.92 -25.02
C GLN A 435 -14.61 10.43 -24.96
N ARG A 436 -14.40 11.10 -26.10
CA ARG A 436 -14.30 12.56 -26.17
C ARG A 436 -15.62 13.18 -25.72
N GLU A 437 -15.76 13.47 -24.43
CA GLU A 437 -16.90 14.23 -23.91
C GLU A 437 -16.70 15.70 -24.28
N PHE A 438 -17.48 16.10 -25.28
CA PHE A 438 -17.86 17.47 -25.65
C PHE A 438 -16.75 18.40 -26.18
N ASP A 439 -16.71 18.40 -27.50
CA ASP A 439 -16.32 19.48 -28.39
C ASP A 439 -17.12 20.77 -28.06
N THR A 440 -16.66 21.57 -27.09
CA THR A 440 -17.33 22.85 -26.73
C THR A 440 -16.91 24.02 -27.62
N GLY A 441 -16.38 23.78 -28.83
CA GLY A 441 -16.22 24.81 -29.86
C GLY A 441 -15.21 25.93 -29.58
N LEU A 442 -14.38 25.80 -28.55
CA LEU A 442 -13.29 26.74 -28.25
C LEU A 442 -11.95 26.01 -28.42
N HIS A 443 -11.05 26.58 -29.23
CA HIS A 443 -9.71 26.08 -29.57
C HIS A 443 -8.72 26.01 -28.38
N GLN A 444 -9.17 25.73 -27.16
CA GLN A 444 -8.28 25.49 -26.03
C GLN A 444 -7.54 24.17 -26.25
N ARG A 445 -6.21 24.21 -26.11
CA ARG A 445 -5.39 22.99 -26.13
C ARG A 445 -5.84 22.08 -25.00
N SER A 446 -5.91 20.78 -25.26
CA SER A 446 -6.21 19.82 -24.20
C SER A 446 -5.14 19.92 -23.11
N LEU A 447 -5.50 19.73 -21.84
CA LEU A 447 -4.50 19.77 -20.77
C LEU A 447 -3.43 18.68 -20.97
N ALA A 448 -3.84 17.54 -21.54
CA ALA A 448 -2.93 16.46 -21.90
C ALA A 448 -1.83 16.93 -22.87
N GLU A 449 -2.14 17.72 -23.90
CA GLU A 449 -1.15 18.29 -24.82
C GLU A 449 -0.16 19.22 -24.13
N ILE A 450 -0.61 19.98 -23.13
CA ILE A 450 0.27 20.89 -22.37
C ILE A 450 1.21 20.09 -21.46
N LEU A 451 0.65 19.17 -20.67
CA LEU A 451 1.41 18.37 -19.69
C LEU A 451 2.35 17.36 -20.36
N PHE A 452 1.96 16.84 -21.53
CA PHE A 452 2.62 15.73 -22.20
C PHE A 452 2.93 16.04 -23.67
N HIS A 453 3.39 17.26 -23.95
CA HIS A 453 3.67 17.74 -25.31
C HIS A 453 4.64 16.86 -26.12
N ASN A 454 5.50 16.07 -25.46
CA ASN A 454 6.43 15.13 -26.11
C ASN A 454 5.87 13.71 -26.26
N LEU A 455 4.75 13.38 -25.61
CA LEU A 455 4.16 12.05 -25.72
C LEU A 455 3.38 11.92 -27.02
N ARG A 456 3.52 10.76 -27.67
CA ARG A 456 2.73 10.43 -28.85
C ARG A 456 1.35 9.94 -28.41
N PRO A 457 0.26 10.59 -28.82
CA PRO A 457 -1.07 10.08 -28.53
C PRO A 457 -1.29 8.78 -29.31
N LEU A 458 -1.85 7.78 -28.64
CA LEU A 458 -2.27 6.52 -29.24
C LEU A 458 -3.75 6.29 -28.89
N ASP A 459 -4.58 6.27 -29.91
CA ASP A 459 -5.99 5.93 -29.77
C ASP A 459 -6.14 4.43 -29.51
N VAL A 460 -6.69 4.09 -28.35
CA VAL A 460 -6.93 2.72 -27.89
C VAL A 460 -8.40 2.46 -27.58
N GLN A 461 -9.32 3.33 -28.04
CA GLN A 461 -10.74 3.21 -27.74
C GLN A 461 -11.33 1.86 -28.18
N ASN A 462 -10.87 1.35 -29.34
CA ASN A 462 -11.29 0.05 -29.89
C ASN A 462 -10.73 -1.16 -29.12
N TYR A 463 -9.77 -0.96 -28.23
CA TYR A 463 -9.10 -2.01 -27.46
C TYR A 463 -9.52 -2.04 -25.99
N ARG A 464 -10.56 -1.27 -25.63
CA ARG A 464 -11.17 -1.40 -24.30
C ARG A 464 -11.85 -2.75 -24.18
N ASP A 465 -11.27 -3.60 -23.36
CA ASP A 465 -11.96 -4.78 -22.83
C ASP A 465 -13.21 -4.32 -22.05
N PRO A 466 -14.44 -4.61 -22.53
CA PRO A 466 -15.67 -4.24 -21.85
C PRO A 466 -15.77 -4.87 -20.45
N SER A 467 -15.02 -5.95 -20.21
CA SER A 467 -14.97 -6.66 -18.93
C SER A 467 -13.99 -6.05 -17.94
N SER A 468 -13.13 -5.11 -18.36
CA SER A 468 -12.25 -4.38 -17.44
C SER A 468 -13.08 -3.49 -16.51
N ARG A 469 -13.37 -4.03 -15.32
CA ARG A 469 -14.06 -3.30 -14.23
C ARG A 469 -13.30 -2.05 -13.78
N ALA A 470 -12.02 -1.95 -14.11
CA ALA A 470 -11.17 -0.87 -13.66
C ALA A 470 -11.21 0.31 -14.64
N ARG A 471 -12.15 1.26 -14.42
CA ARG A 471 -12.17 2.55 -15.12
C ARG A 471 -10.76 3.18 -15.17
N ILE A 472 -10.31 3.65 -16.32
CA ILE A 472 -9.11 4.49 -16.47
C ILE A 472 -9.53 5.72 -17.25
N ASP A 473 -9.14 6.90 -16.78
CA ASP A 473 -9.42 8.15 -17.48
C ASP A 473 -8.17 8.68 -18.22
N ALA A 474 -6.96 8.32 -17.76
CA ALA A 474 -5.72 8.53 -18.50
C ALA A 474 -4.67 7.45 -18.17
N ALA A 475 -3.83 7.13 -19.16
CA ALA A 475 -2.64 6.31 -18.96
C ALA A 475 -1.49 6.81 -19.84
N VAL A 476 -0.26 6.61 -19.38
CA VAL A 476 0.96 6.93 -20.12
C VAL A 476 1.96 5.80 -19.98
N LEU A 477 2.78 5.64 -21.01
CA LEU A 477 4.03 4.89 -20.97
C LEU A 477 5.16 5.91 -21.12
N VAL A 478 6.00 6.03 -20.10
CA VAL A 478 7.05 7.04 -20.06
C VAL A 478 8.43 6.40 -20.00
N THR A 479 9.32 6.85 -20.87
CA THR A 479 10.71 6.41 -20.97
C THR A 479 11.53 6.87 -19.76
N ALA A 480 12.32 5.98 -19.16
CA ALA A 480 13.22 6.31 -18.05
C ALA A 480 14.68 6.33 -18.53
N ASP A 481 15.08 7.44 -19.18
CA ASP A 481 16.45 7.65 -19.69
C ASP A 481 17.30 8.52 -18.74
N ASP A 482 18.64 8.47 -18.85
CA ASP A 482 19.55 9.29 -18.03
C ASP A 482 19.34 10.81 -18.23
N HIS A 483 18.82 11.25 -19.38
CA HIS A 483 18.42 12.65 -19.62
C HIS A 483 17.19 13.08 -18.82
N THR A 484 16.46 12.14 -18.23
CA THR A 484 15.37 12.38 -17.28
C THR A 484 15.84 12.37 -15.83
N ALA A 485 17.12 12.09 -15.56
CA ALA A 485 17.68 12.05 -14.20
C ALA A 485 17.99 13.47 -13.67
N GLY A 486 16.94 14.24 -13.37
CA GLY A 486 17.09 15.56 -12.77
C GLY A 486 15.80 16.37 -12.79
N LYS A 487 15.51 17.08 -11.69
CA LYS A 487 14.36 17.98 -11.62
C LYS A 487 14.62 19.24 -12.48
N ASP A 488 14.23 19.22 -13.75
CA ASP A 488 14.26 20.39 -14.63
C ASP A 488 13.06 21.30 -14.33
N TRP A 489 13.21 22.14 -13.32
CA TRP A 489 12.17 23.05 -12.84
C TRP A 489 11.81 24.12 -13.86
N ARG A 490 12.65 24.40 -14.86
CA ARG A 490 12.32 25.37 -15.93
C ARG A 490 11.21 24.82 -16.81
N VAL A 491 11.35 23.57 -17.26
CA VAL A 491 10.29 22.90 -18.03
C VAL A 491 9.01 22.77 -17.22
N TYR A 492 9.12 22.44 -15.92
CA TYR A 492 7.95 22.44 -15.04
C TYR A 492 7.28 23.81 -14.94
N GLY A 493 8.07 24.87 -14.83
CA GLY A 493 7.59 26.25 -14.83
C GLY A 493 6.91 26.66 -16.13
N GLU A 494 7.47 26.29 -17.27
CA GLU A 494 6.86 26.51 -18.59
C GLU A 494 5.52 25.78 -18.71
N VAL A 495 5.45 24.51 -18.28
CA VAL A 495 4.21 23.72 -18.26
C VAL A 495 3.16 24.37 -17.35
N VAL A 496 3.54 24.80 -16.15
CA VAL A 496 2.64 25.50 -15.22
C VAL A 496 2.15 26.81 -15.82
N ALA A 497 3.02 27.61 -16.43
CA ALA A 497 2.65 28.86 -17.07
C ALA A 497 1.68 28.62 -18.24
N SER A 498 2.00 27.70 -19.15
CA SER A 498 1.13 27.36 -20.29
C SER A 498 -0.23 26.81 -19.85
N MET A 499 -0.28 26.03 -18.77
CA MET A 499 -1.54 25.57 -18.20
C MET A 499 -2.38 26.73 -17.66
N LEU A 500 -1.77 27.66 -16.92
CA LEU A 500 -2.47 28.82 -16.36
C LEU A 500 -2.97 29.78 -17.46
N GLU A 501 -2.19 29.98 -18.51
CA GLU A 501 -2.62 30.71 -19.72
C GLU A 501 -3.82 30.02 -20.39
N ASN A 502 -3.81 28.68 -20.50
CA ASN A 502 -4.94 27.92 -21.02
C ASN A 502 -6.18 28.03 -20.12
N GLN A 503 -6.00 28.35 -18.84
CA GLN A 503 -7.04 28.68 -17.88
C GLN A 503 -7.40 30.19 -17.86
N ASN A 504 -6.99 30.92 -18.90
CA ASN A 504 -7.23 32.35 -19.15
C ASN A 504 -6.54 33.31 -18.17
N TRP A 505 -5.52 32.89 -17.43
CA TRP A 505 -4.72 33.81 -16.62
C TRP A 505 -3.77 34.61 -17.49
N SER A 506 -3.72 35.93 -17.27
CA SER A 506 -2.62 36.75 -17.80
C SER A 506 -1.43 36.64 -16.87
N ILE A 507 -0.23 36.43 -17.42
CA ILE A 507 0.99 36.17 -16.64
C ILE A 507 2.04 37.23 -16.96
N SER A 508 2.55 37.91 -15.92
CA SER A 508 3.79 38.72 -16.03
C SER A 508 4.93 38.10 -15.23
N GLY A 509 6.18 38.43 -15.58
CA GLY A 509 7.39 37.95 -14.89
C GLY A 509 8.36 37.21 -15.82
N GLU A 510 9.58 36.99 -15.35
CA GLU A 510 10.61 36.27 -16.11
C GLU A 510 10.40 34.75 -16.05
N ARG A 511 9.90 34.17 -17.15
CA ARG A 511 9.76 32.71 -17.30
C ARG A 511 11.12 31.98 -17.28
N ASN A 512 12.15 32.67 -17.75
CA ASN A 512 13.50 32.13 -17.94
C ASN A 512 14.48 32.68 -16.90
N SER A 513 14.07 32.73 -15.63
CA SER A 513 14.99 33.13 -14.57
C SER A 513 16.17 32.13 -14.50
N ARG A 514 17.38 32.63 -14.24
CA ARG A 514 18.54 31.76 -13.97
C ARG A 514 18.56 31.29 -12.50
N GLY A 515 17.78 31.94 -11.63
CA GLY A 515 17.69 31.64 -10.20
C GLY A 515 16.92 30.35 -9.90
N PRO A 516 16.94 29.85 -8.66
CA PRO A 516 16.32 28.57 -8.28
C PRO A 516 14.78 28.59 -8.24
N VAL A 517 14.17 29.75 -8.53
CA VAL A 517 12.74 30.02 -8.45
C VAL A 517 12.31 30.89 -9.64
N ILE A 518 11.19 30.54 -10.26
CA ILE A 518 10.44 31.38 -11.20
C ILE A 518 9.39 32.11 -10.39
N ALA A 519 9.45 33.44 -10.40
CA ALA A 519 8.42 34.28 -9.85
C ALA A 519 7.53 34.78 -10.99
N LEU A 520 6.25 34.45 -10.92
CA LEU A 520 5.22 34.88 -11.86
C LEU A 520 4.17 35.70 -11.11
N THR A 521 3.50 36.60 -11.80
CA THR A 521 2.33 37.31 -11.30
C THR A 521 1.16 37.00 -12.20
N LEU A 522 0.10 36.44 -11.63
CA LEU A 522 -1.13 36.14 -12.33
C LEU A 522 -2.13 37.28 -12.17
N TYR A 523 -2.74 37.68 -13.27
CA TYR A 523 -3.86 38.62 -13.30
C TYR A 523 -5.08 37.89 -13.85
N GLY A 524 -6.09 37.78 -13.00
CA GLY A 524 -7.43 37.29 -13.36
C GLY A 524 -8.42 38.44 -13.43
N GLN A 525 -9.71 38.12 -13.63
CA GLN A 525 -10.74 39.15 -13.72
C GLN A 525 -10.98 39.88 -12.38
N ARG A 526 -10.77 39.18 -11.26
CA ARG A 526 -11.09 39.68 -9.92
C ARG A 526 -9.90 39.71 -8.96
N ASN A 527 -8.88 38.90 -9.21
CA ASN A 527 -7.79 38.67 -8.27
C ASN A 527 -6.44 38.67 -8.96
N GLN A 528 -5.43 38.97 -8.16
CA GLN A 528 -4.03 38.86 -8.51
C GLN A 528 -3.34 37.93 -7.52
N PHE A 529 -2.46 37.07 -8.04
CA PHE A 529 -1.66 36.15 -7.22
C PHE A 529 -0.19 36.20 -7.63
N ASN A 530 0.69 36.09 -6.64
CA ASN A 530 2.11 35.87 -6.87
C ASN A 530 2.37 34.36 -6.84
N ILE A 531 2.94 33.83 -7.91
CA ILE A 531 3.29 32.42 -8.03
C ILE A 531 4.79 32.24 -7.97
N SER A 532 5.25 31.34 -7.10
CA SER A 532 6.62 30.86 -7.07
C SER A 532 6.70 29.41 -7.51
N ILE A 533 7.64 29.09 -8.41
CA ILE A 533 7.88 27.73 -8.91
C ILE A 533 9.36 27.44 -8.74
N GLY A 534 9.74 26.47 -7.90
CA GLY A 534 11.15 26.27 -7.58
C GLY A 534 11.52 24.91 -7.01
N MET A 535 12.84 24.70 -6.85
CA MET A 535 13.42 23.44 -6.38
C MET A 535 13.40 23.23 -4.86
N GLU A 536 12.84 24.17 -4.09
CA GLU A 536 12.90 24.09 -2.64
C GLU A 536 12.29 22.77 -2.16
N ARG A 537 13.12 21.89 -1.59
CA ARG A 537 12.66 20.64 -0.99
C ARG A 537 12.04 20.99 0.34
N TYR A 538 10.71 21.04 0.36
CA TYR A 538 9.97 21.28 1.58
C TYR A 538 10.20 20.13 2.57
N LYS A 539 10.76 20.47 3.74
CA LYS A 539 11.00 19.49 4.80
C LYS A 539 9.65 18.95 5.26
N ARG A 540 9.45 17.63 5.14
CA ARG A 540 8.18 16.95 5.52
C ARG A 540 7.84 17.04 7.01
N ARG A 541 8.76 17.51 7.86
CA ARG A 541 8.61 17.57 9.33
C ARG A 541 8.38 18.99 9.85
N GLY A 542 7.48 19.74 9.22
CA GLY A 542 6.97 20.97 9.82
C GLY A 542 6.08 20.63 11.01
N ARG A 543 6.33 21.25 12.17
CA ARG A 543 5.36 21.33 13.26
C ARG A 543 4.67 22.68 13.12
N TYR A 544 3.39 22.68 12.74
CA TYR A 544 2.55 23.88 12.79
C TYR A 544 1.68 23.79 14.05
N PRO A 545 1.56 24.86 14.85
CA PRO A 545 0.58 24.92 15.93
C PRO A 545 -0.81 25.03 15.31
N PHE A 546 -1.69 24.08 15.64
CA PHE A 546 -2.98 23.95 14.97
C PHE A 546 -3.92 25.11 15.31
N GLU A 547 -3.90 25.56 16.56
CA GLU A 547 -4.70 26.68 17.07
C GLU A 547 -4.39 27.97 16.31
N GLY A 548 -3.10 28.29 16.15
CA GLY A 548 -2.66 29.48 15.40
C GLY A 548 -2.93 29.41 13.90
N LEU A 549 -3.26 28.22 13.36
CA LEU A 549 -3.72 28.07 11.98
C LEU A 549 -5.22 28.36 11.86
N LEU A 550 -6.02 27.96 12.84
CA LEU A 550 -7.47 28.20 12.88
C LEU A 550 -7.82 29.70 12.95
N GLU A 551 -6.93 30.52 13.51
CA GLU A 551 -7.11 31.97 13.64
C GLU A 551 -6.78 32.77 12.36
N ARG A 552 -6.24 32.12 11.32
CA ARG A 552 -5.81 32.83 10.11
C ARG A 552 -6.94 33.06 9.14
N ASP A 553 -7.05 34.30 8.66
CA ASP A 553 -7.85 34.60 7.47
C ASP A 553 -7.13 34.08 6.22
N LEU A 554 -7.76 33.13 5.53
CA LEU A 554 -7.24 32.53 4.32
C LEU A 554 -7.50 33.40 3.07
N SER A 555 -8.44 34.35 3.14
CA SER A 555 -8.81 35.22 2.03
C SER A 555 -7.68 36.20 1.63
N ASP A 556 -6.79 36.48 2.57
CA ASP A 556 -5.62 37.35 2.41
C ASP A 556 -4.43 36.66 1.74
N VAL A 557 -4.45 35.34 1.55
CA VAL A 557 -3.34 34.62 0.91
C VAL A 557 -3.22 35.02 -0.56
N LYS A 558 -2.19 35.83 -0.87
CA LYS A 558 -1.85 36.27 -2.24
C LYS A 558 -0.71 35.48 -2.88
N HIS A 559 -0.02 34.65 -2.11
CA HIS A 559 1.17 33.92 -2.56
C HIS A 559 0.87 32.43 -2.69
N ILE A 560 1.20 31.87 -3.85
CA ILE A 560 1.02 30.45 -4.17
C ILE A 560 2.38 29.89 -4.57
N ALA A 561 2.83 28.81 -3.94
CA ALA A 561 4.04 28.11 -4.35
C ALA A 561 3.68 26.76 -4.98
N VAL A 562 4.19 26.51 -6.19
CA VAL A 562 3.79 25.34 -6.98
C VAL A 562 4.79 24.21 -6.81
N THR A 563 4.32 23.07 -6.33
CA THR A 563 5.13 21.86 -6.07
C THR A 563 4.28 20.60 -6.03
N GLU A 564 4.79 19.51 -6.59
CA GLU A 564 4.15 18.18 -6.51
C GLU A 564 4.30 17.51 -5.14
N ASP A 565 5.05 18.12 -4.21
CA ASP A 565 5.22 17.66 -2.83
C ASP A 565 4.22 18.33 -1.84
N ALA A 566 3.18 19.01 -2.35
CA ALA A 566 2.17 19.74 -1.57
C ALA A 566 1.15 18.84 -0.86
N GLY A 567 1.57 17.91 0.00
CA GLY A 567 0.68 17.14 0.88
C GLY A 567 0.03 18.01 1.97
N ALA A 568 -1.03 17.51 2.63
CA ALA A 568 -1.76 18.28 3.65
C ALA A 568 -0.83 18.86 4.74
N SER A 569 0.13 18.08 5.24
CA SER A 569 1.08 18.57 6.26
C SER A 569 1.98 19.71 5.75
N THR A 570 2.49 19.61 4.52
CA THR A 570 3.37 20.64 3.95
C THR A 570 2.59 21.90 3.58
N VAL A 571 1.36 21.75 3.08
CA VAL A 571 0.42 22.86 2.86
C VAL A 571 0.17 23.64 4.15
N LEU A 572 -0.21 22.96 5.23
CA LEU A 572 -0.52 23.62 6.51
C LEU A 572 0.71 24.29 7.13
N THR A 573 1.89 23.64 7.02
CA THR A 573 3.15 24.22 7.47
C THR A 573 3.46 25.53 6.74
N HIS A 574 3.31 25.57 5.41
CA HIS A 574 3.59 26.79 4.63
C HIS A 574 2.56 27.89 4.83
N LEU A 575 1.29 27.53 4.94
CA LEU A 575 0.24 28.48 5.29
C LEU A 575 0.53 29.14 6.63
N PHE A 576 1.03 28.37 7.61
CA PHE A 576 1.41 28.90 8.92
C PHE A 576 2.72 29.70 8.89
N GLU A 577 3.81 29.13 8.39
CA GLU A 577 5.14 29.73 8.48
C GLU A 577 5.34 30.90 7.52
N ARG A 578 4.76 30.83 6.31
CA ARG A 578 5.03 31.78 5.22
C ARG A 578 3.81 32.55 4.74
N HIS A 579 2.60 32.18 5.18
CA HIS A 579 1.36 32.71 4.62
C HIS A 579 1.28 32.48 3.08
N GLU A 580 1.80 31.34 2.64
CA GLU A 580 1.81 30.90 1.24
C GLU A 580 1.04 29.60 1.08
N LEU A 581 0.19 29.49 0.05
CA LEU A 581 -0.51 28.24 -0.26
C LEU A 581 0.34 27.38 -1.21
N LEU A 582 0.73 26.18 -0.77
CA LEU A 582 1.35 25.21 -1.69
C LEU A 582 0.30 24.58 -2.60
N ALA A 583 0.51 24.55 -3.91
CA ALA A 583 -0.39 23.93 -4.90
C ALA A 583 0.35 22.96 -5.84
N THR A 584 -0.35 21.94 -6.33
CA THR A 584 0.15 21.05 -7.39
C THR A 584 -0.39 21.47 -8.76
N VAL A 585 0.19 20.95 -9.85
CA VAL A 585 -0.39 21.06 -11.20
C VAL A 585 -1.84 20.56 -11.22
N ARG A 586 -2.15 19.52 -10.44
CA ARG A 586 -3.51 19.00 -10.29
C ARG A 586 -4.47 20.00 -9.66
N ASP A 587 -4.03 20.77 -8.67
CA ASP A 587 -4.89 21.77 -8.03
C ASP A 587 -5.15 22.95 -8.99
N LEU A 588 -4.13 23.35 -9.75
CA LEU A 588 -4.19 24.43 -10.72
C LEU A 588 -4.96 24.07 -12.00
N SER A 589 -5.15 22.79 -12.32
CA SER A 589 -5.80 22.34 -13.56
C SER A 589 -7.26 22.78 -13.70
N VAL A 590 -7.88 23.21 -12.60
CA VAL A 590 -9.27 23.71 -12.53
C VAL A 590 -9.34 25.16 -12.04
N PHE A 591 -8.18 25.81 -11.86
CA PHE A 591 -8.07 27.17 -11.35
C PHE A 591 -8.16 28.17 -12.51
N SER A 592 -9.37 28.56 -12.89
CA SER A 592 -9.62 29.48 -14.01
C SER A 592 -9.56 30.94 -13.60
N ALA A 593 -9.14 31.84 -14.50
CA ALA A 593 -9.06 33.28 -14.23
C ALA A 593 -10.43 33.96 -14.04
N GLN A 594 -11.52 33.32 -14.51
CA GLN A 594 -12.88 33.83 -14.39
C GLN A 594 -13.41 33.69 -12.96
N ASN A 595 -13.18 32.53 -12.34
CA ASN A 595 -13.65 32.20 -10.99
C ASN A 595 -12.50 32.08 -9.97
N GLY A 596 -11.30 32.47 -10.36
CA GLY A 596 -10.06 32.26 -9.63
C GLY A 596 -9.99 33.06 -8.34
N THR A 597 -10.24 32.39 -7.22
CA THR A 597 -10.01 32.89 -5.86
C THR A 597 -9.20 31.87 -5.07
N ILE A 598 -8.63 32.27 -3.93
CA ILE A 598 -7.95 31.32 -3.06
C ILE A 598 -8.88 30.16 -2.63
N TRP A 599 -10.17 30.45 -2.44
CA TRP A 599 -11.19 29.47 -2.13
C TRP A 599 -11.36 28.45 -3.25
N SER A 600 -11.44 28.87 -4.52
CA SER A 600 -11.51 27.95 -5.65
C SER A 600 -10.31 26.98 -5.71
N LEU A 601 -9.12 27.45 -5.32
CA LEU A 601 -7.92 26.63 -5.24
C LEU A 601 -7.93 25.66 -4.05
N LEU A 602 -8.41 26.11 -2.88
CA LEU A 602 -8.62 25.25 -1.70
C LEU A 602 -9.69 24.17 -1.95
N GLY A 603 -10.78 24.51 -2.65
CA GLY A 603 -11.77 23.53 -3.12
C GLY A 603 -11.16 22.48 -4.05
N SER A 604 -10.17 22.88 -4.87
CA SER A 604 -9.43 21.98 -5.76
C SER A 604 -8.50 21.02 -5.00
N GLN A 605 -7.90 21.49 -3.90
CA GLN A 605 -7.12 20.67 -2.98
C GLN A 605 -7.98 19.72 -2.14
N MET A 606 -9.18 20.13 -1.76
CA MET A 606 -10.15 19.30 -1.03
C MET A 606 -10.40 17.97 -1.77
N ARG A 607 -10.58 18.03 -3.10
CA ARG A 607 -10.68 16.84 -3.97
C ARG A 607 -9.45 15.94 -3.84
N ARG A 608 -8.25 16.52 -3.88
CA ARG A 608 -6.99 15.75 -3.78
C ARG A 608 -6.87 15.05 -2.42
N PHE A 609 -7.30 15.69 -1.33
CA PHE A 609 -7.20 15.13 0.01
C PHE A 609 -8.35 14.18 0.39
N SER A 610 -9.49 14.24 -0.29
CA SER A 610 -10.67 13.38 -0.03
C SER A 610 -10.44 11.88 -0.21
N ASN A 611 -9.58 11.48 -1.16
CA ASN A 611 -9.44 10.07 -1.56
C ASN A 611 -8.40 9.26 -0.76
N SER A 612 -8.00 9.74 0.41
CA SER A 612 -6.84 9.19 1.13
C SER A 612 -7.17 8.74 2.55
N LEU A 613 -6.27 8.00 3.19
CA LEU A 613 -6.43 7.57 4.58
C LEU A 613 -6.63 8.76 5.54
N PRO A 614 -7.49 8.64 6.56
CA PRO A 614 -7.57 9.64 7.60
C PRO A 614 -6.19 9.85 8.22
N SER A 615 -5.81 11.11 8.43
CA SER A 615 -4.56 11.45 9.11
C SER A 615 -4.71 12.80 9.80
N ARG A 616 -3.93 13.02 10.87
CA ARG A 616 -3.94 14.28 11.63
C ARG A 616 -3.87 15.52 10.74
N PRO A 617 -2.91 15.64 9.79
CA PRO A 617 -2.84 16.82 8.93
C PRO A 617 -4.04 17.00 8.00
N ARG A 618 -4.71 15.92 7.57
CA ARG A 618 -5.92 16.06 6.73
C ARG A 618 -7.09 16.56 7.55
N SER A 619 -7.26 16.02 8.76
CA SER A 619 -8.30 16.50 9.68
C SER A 619 -8.09 17.97 10.00
N HIS A 620 -6.84 18.39 10.28
CA HIS A 620 -6.50 19.80 10.49
C HIS A 620 -6.79 20.66 9.25
N TYR A 621 -6.46 20.19 8.04
CA TYR A 621 -6.74 20.92 6.80
C TYR A 621 -8.25 21.15 6.61
N PHE A 622 -9.06 20.12 6.80
CA PHE A 622 -10.52 20.26 6.68
C PHE A 622 -11.11 21.09 7.82
N ALA A 623 -10.57 21.00 9.03
CA ALA A 623 -10.98 21.84 10.14
C ALA A 623 -10.68 23.32 9.90
N MET A 624 -9.52 23.64 9.30
CA MET A 624 -9.18 25.00 8.88
C MET A 624 -10.21 25.56 7.87
N LEU A 625 -10.63 24.77 6.87
CA LEU A 625 -11.69 25.20 5.93
C LEU A 625 -13.05 25.35 6.62
N THR A 626 -13.36 24.47 7.56
CA THR A 626 -14.60 24.50 8.35
C THR A 626 -14.62 25.76 9.25
N GLN A 627 -13.50 26.06 9.89
CA GLN A 627 -13.33 27.24 10.74
C GLN A 627 -13.45 28.54 9.94
N ALA A 628 -12.91 28.57 8.73
CA ALA A 628 -13.11 29.71 7.83
C ALA A 628 -14.61 29.94 7.54
N ALA A 629 -15.40 28.89 7.30
CA ALA A 629 -16.85 29.05 7.10
C ALA A 629 -17.55 29.65 8.34
N ILE A 630 -17.10 29.24 9.53
CA ILE A 630 -17.59 29.79 10.81
C ILE A 630 -17.22 31.27 10.95
N GLN A 631 -15.98 31.65 10.63
CA GLN A 631 -15.51 33.05 10.69
C GLN A 631 -16.21 33.97 9.69
N HIS A 632 -16.66 33.43 8.55
CA HIS A 632 -17.43 34.16 7.55
C HIS A 632 -18.94 34.19 7.83
N ASP A 633 -19.41 33.77 9.02
CA ASP A 633 -20.82 33.62 9.38
C ASP A 633 -21.64 32.79 8.35
N SER A 634 -20.96 31.89 7.62
CA SER A 634 -21.51 31.07 6.53
C SER A 634 -21.90 29.67 7.01
N VAL A 635 -22.54 29.60 8.18
CA VAL A 635 -22.92 28.32 8.81
C VAL A 635 -24.42 28.28 9.09
N ASN A 636 -25.14 27.54 8.26
CA ASN A 636 -26.58 27.31 8.41
C ASN A 636 -26.85 25.92 8.98
N TRP A 637 -26.37 25.64 10.20
CA TRP A 637 -26.50 24.30 10.78
C TRP A 637 -26.58 24.33 12.31
N GLU A 638 -27.68 23.79 12.86
CA GLU A 638 -27.98 23.77 14.29
C GLU A 638 -26.89 23.09 15.14
N HIS A 639 -26.18 22.12 14.57
CA HIS A 639 -25.12 21.38 15.28
C HIS A 639 -23.72 22.00 15.16
N ALA A 640 -23.58 23.20 14.57
CA ALA A 640 -22.30 23.88 14.41
C ALA A 640 -21.49 23.98 15.72
N GLY A 641 -22.15 24.28 16.85
CA GLY A 641 -21.49 24.36 18.16
C GLY A 641 -20.87 23.04 18.64
N ARG A 642 -21.35 21.88 18.17
CA ARG A 642 -20.70 20.58 18.43
C ARG A 642 -19.45 20.40 17.58
N LEU A 643 -19.53 20.79 16.30
CA LEU A 643 -18.40 20.74 15.38
C LEU A 643 -17.26 21.67 15.83
N VAL A 644 -17.58 22.90 16.25
CA VAL A 644 -16.61 23.85 16.82
C VAL A 644 -15.91 23.24 18.03
N ARG A 645 -16.67 22.70 19.00
CA ARG A 645 -16.09 22.05 20.18
C ARG A 645 -15.17 20.89 19.82
N ALA A 646 -15.54 20.07 18.84
CA ALA A 646 -14.72 18.95 18.39
C ALA A 646 -13.42 19.41 17.70
N ILE A 647 -13.47 20.48 16.90
CA ILE A 647 -12.28 21.04 16.23
C ILE A 647 -11.30 21.63 17.24
N HIS A 648 -11.80 22.27 18.30
CA HIS A 648 -10.97 22.86 19.35
C HIS A 648 -10.52 21.87 20.44
N ASP A 649 -10.85 20.57 20.31
CA ASP A 649 -10.36 19.54 21.22
C ASP A 649 -8.85 19.34 21.05
N GLN A 650 -8.11 19.25 22.15
CA GLN A 650 -6.65 19.07 22.13
C GLN A 650 -6.20 17.78 21.42
N ASN A 651 -7.07 16.77 21.37
CA ASN A 651 -6.82 15.49 20.71
C ASN A 651 -7.39 15.46 19.27
N PHE A 652 -7.82 16.59 18.72
CA PHE A 652 -8.31 16.64 17.35
C PHE A 652 -7.21 16.22 16.36
N GLY A 653 -7.57 15.33 15.44
CA GLY A 653 -6.68 14.68 14.50
C GLY A 653 -5.94 13.44 15.04
N GLU A 654 -6.10 13.08 16.32
CA GLU A 654 -5.61 11.81 16.90
C GLU A 654 -6.77 10.96 17.43
N GLY A 655 -7.58 11.56 18.32
CA GLY A 655 -8.76 10.95 18.91
C GLY A 655 -10.02 11.10 18.07
N THR A 656 -10.10 12.17 17.28
CA THR A 656 -11.25 12.53 16.45
C THR A 656 -10.77 13.04 15.10
N HIS A 657 -11.35 12.57 14.00
CA HIS A 657 -10.99 13.00 12.65
C HIS A 657 -12.19 13.59 11.92
N LEU A 658 -11.92 14.63 11.13
CA LEU A 658 -12.80 14.99 10.01
C LEU A 658 -12.46 14.13 8.80
N LEU A 659 -13.45 13.35 8.37
CA LEU A 659 -13.42 12.55 7.16
C LEU A 659 -14.12 13.31 6.04
N CYS A 660 -13.44 13.46 4.92
CA CYS A 660 -14.03 13.97 3.68
C CYS A 660 -14.41 12.79 2.81
N GLY A 661 -15.70 12.67 2.50
CA GLY A 661 -16.22 11.77 1.46
C GLY A 661 -15.86 12.28 0.06
N ARG A 662 -16.59 11.80 -0.95
CA ARG A 662 -16.38 12.24 -2.34
C ARG A 662 -16.66 13.75 -2.47
N VAL A 663 -15.76 14.45 -3.15
CA VAL A 663 -15.97 15.83 -3.58
C VAL A 663 -16.68 15.85 -4.93
N LEU A 664 -17.79 16.57 -5.00
CA LEU A 664 -18.53 16.85 -6.22
C LEU A 664 -18.19 18.25 -6.71
N TYR A 665 -18.20 18.44 -8.02
CA TYR A 665 -17.97 19.74 -8.65
C TYR A 665 -19.24 20.21 -9.32
N GLU A 666 -19.60 21.43 -9.01
CA GLU A 666 -20.60 22.22 -9.71
C GLU A 666 -19.87 23.37 -10.42
N PRO A 667 -20.52 24.09 -11.37
CA PRO A 667 -19.83 25.06 -12.23
C PRO A 667 -18.98 26.12 -11.52
N ASP A 668 -19.30 26.47 -10.27
CA ASP A 668 -18.65 27.52 -9.49
C ASP A 668 -18.26 27.11 -8.06
N ARG A 669 -18.43 25.83 -7.70
CA ARG A 669 -18.19 25.36 -6.33
C ARG A 669 -17.80 23.89 -6.23
N ALA A 670 -17.05 23.56 -5.20
CA ALA A 670 -16.71 22.20 -4.80
C ALA A 670 -17.50 21.83 -3.55
N VAL A 671 -18.22 20.71 -3.57
CA VAL A 671 -19.08 20.25 -2.46
C VAL A 671 -18.53 18.94 -1.92
N ALA A 672 -18.18 18.90 -0.64
CA ALA A 672 -17.73 17.70 0.05
C ALA A 672 -18.75 17.25 1.10
N MET A 673 -19.03 15.96 1.15
CA MET A 673 -19.71 15.35 2.29
C MET A 673 -18.68 15.12 3.40
N MET A 674 -18.85 15.79 4.53
CA MET A 674 -17.95 15.72 5.67
C MET A 674 -18.58 14.88 6.78
N ARG A 675 -17.76 14.14 7.50
CA ARG A 675 -18.17 13.36 8.67
C ARG A 675 -17.15 13.46 9.78
N LEU A 676 -17.59 13.78 10.99
CA LEU A 676 -16.78 13.61 12.18
C LEU A 676 -16.73 12.12 12.53
N ALA A 677 -15.56 11.56 12.82
CA ALA A 677 -15.42 10.15 13.17
C ALA A 677 -14.41 9.96 14.29
N PRO A 678 -14.61 8.98 15.18
CA PRO A 678 -13.58 8.63 16.15
C PRO A 678 -12.32 8.14 15.42
N GLY A 679 -11.17 8.42 16.02
CA GLY A 679 -9.90 7.82 15.69
C GLY A 679 -9.94 6.30 15.74
N LEU A 680 -9.00 5.68 15.02
CA LEU A 680 -8.82 4.22 15.08
C LEU A 680 -8.11 3.78 16.38
N GLY A 681 -7.71 4.73 17.23
CA GLY A 681 -7.01 4.47 18.49
C GLY A 681 -7.94 3.92 19.60
N PRO A 682 -7.40 3.18 20.57
CA PRO A 682 -8.18 2.66 21.70
C PRO A 682 -8.86 3.75 22.53
N ARG A 683 -8.12 4.83 22.83
CA ARG A 683 -8.62 6.00 23.60
C ARG A 683 -9.82 6.70 22.92
N SER A 684 -9.91 6.62 21.60
CA SER A 684 -11.00 7.21 20.81
C SER A 684 -12.36 6.57 21.09
N ARG A 685 -12.39 5.30 21.53
CA ARG A 685 -13.62 4.55 21.80
C ARG A 685 -14.18 4.78 23.19
N GLU A 686 -13.35 5.19 24.14
CA GLU A 686 -13.75 5.42 25.54
C GLU A 686 -14.33 6.83 25.76
N LEU A 687 -13.83 7.83 25.02
CA LEU A 687 -14.21 9.23 25.19
C LEU A 687 -15.62 9.57 24.68
N TRP A 688 -16.25 8.71 23.89
CA TRP A 688 -17.49 9.06 23.19
C TRP A 688 -18.51 7.93 23.23
N SER A 689 -19.65 8.19 23.89
CA SER A 689 -20.82 7.31 23.87
C SER A 689 -21.36 7.16 22.43
N ALA A 690 -21.96 6.01 22.13
CA ALA A 690 -22.24 5.50 20.76
C ALA A 690 -23.21 6.32 19.87
N GLY A 691 -23.50 7.59 20.16
CA GLY A 691 -24.39 8.44 19.37
C GLY A 691 -23.93 9.88 19.11
N GLU A 692 -22.84 10.36 19.74
CA GLU A 692 -22.49 11.79 19.67
C GLU A 692 -21.62 12.20 18.46
N LEU A 693 -20.94 11.24 17.82
CA LEU A 693 -19.92 11.54 16.79
C LEU A 693 -20.36 11.38 15.33
N ASP A 694 -21.55 10.84 15.00
CA ASP A 694 -21.97 10.73 13.56
C ASP A 694 -22.54 12.08 13.05
N LEU A 695 -21.75 13.13 13.22
CA LEU A 695 -22.04 14.46 12.68
C LEU A 695 -21.66 14.49 11.21
N ARG A 696 -22.67 14.60 10.35
CA ARG A 696 -22.51 14.75 8.90
C ARG A 696 -22.96 16.12 8.44
N PHE A 697 -22.18 16.73 7.58
CA PHE A 697 -22.47 18.05 7.02
C PHE A 697 -21.89 18.16 5.61
N LYS A 698 -22.40 19.11 4.83
CA LYS A 698 -21.81 19.47 3.54
C LYS A 698 -20.90 20.67 3.75
N LEU A 699 -19.65 20.56 3.29
CA LEU A 699 -18.73 21.68 3.17
C LEU A 699 -18.68 22.08 1.70
N THR A 700 -19.17 23.28 1.41
CA THR A 700 -19.18 23.85 0.06
C THR A 700 -18.12 24.93 -0.02
N ILE A 701 -17.24 24.86 -1.01
CA ILE A 701 -16.24 25.90 -1.28
C ILE A 701 -16.60 26.54 -2.61
N SER A 702 -17.14 27.76 -2.55
CA SER A 702 -17.43 28.57 -3.74
C SER A 702 -16.32 29.59 -3.99
N ARG A 703 -16.46 30.41 -5.03
CA ARG A 703 -15.55 31.54 -5.25
C ARG A 703 -15.61 32.59 -4.12
N ASP A 704 -16.77 32.74 -3.48
CA ASP A 704 -17.06 33.80 -2.51
C ASP A 704 -16.66 33.38 -1.07
N GLY A 705 -16.51 32.08 -0.83
CA GLY A 705 -16.06 31.56 0.46
C GLY A 705 -16.51 30.12 0.73
N PRO A 706 -16.09 29.56 1.88
CA PRO A 706 -16.57 28.28 2.39
C PRO A 706 -17.92 28.43 3.10
N GLU A 707 -18.80 27.46 2.93
CA GLU A 707 -20.14 27.39 3.55
C GLU A 707 -20.38 26.00 4.15
N ILE A 708 -21.03 25.94 5.32
CA ILE A 708 -21.45 24.70 5.96
C ILE A 708 -22.97 24.61 5.98
N THR A 709 -23.49 23.51 5.42
CA THR A 709 -24.92 23.18 5.42
C THR A 709 -25.17 21.77 5.98
N PRO A 710 -26.39 21.46 6.44
CA PRO A 710 -26.73 20.13 6.92
C PRO A 710 -26.57 19.11 5.78
N ALA A 711 -26.11 17.89 6.11
CA ALA A 711 -26.16 16.79 5.16
C ALA A 711 -27.60 16.27 5.09
N ASP A 712 -28.24 16.36 3.93
CA ASP A 712 -29.54 15.70 3.72
C ASP A 712 -29.39 14.20 3.97
N VAL A 713 -30.22 13.65 4.86
CA VAL A 713 -30.30 12.21 5.12
C VAL A 713 -31.06 11.58 3.95
N ASN A 714 -30.37 11.36 2.83
CA ASN A 714 -30.88 10.59 1.70
C ASN A 714 -30.33 9.17 1.70
#